data_AF-A0A9D8IRE3-F1
#
_entry.id   AF-A0A9D8IRE3-F1
#
_cell.length_a   1.000
_cell.length_b   1.000
_cell.length_c   1.000
_cell.angle_alpha   90.00
_cell.angle_beta   90.00
_cell.angle_gamma   90.00
#
_symmetry.space_group_name_H-M   'P 1'
#
loop_
_entity.id
_entity.type
_entity.pdbx_description
1 polymer ?
#
loop_
_entity_poly.entity_id
_entity_poly.type
_entity_poly.pdbx_seq_one_letter_code
_entity_poly.pdbx_strand_id
1 'polypeptide(L)'
;MVKSRNAGRNRAGGRIVASAALTALFGTMALAAPGARESQGAEGRGQGQARGQGQGRTEPAAPFLTFYSAGADAFLKSPKDKWLLDAVKRVERDGIQLPPELDRDFRRDPQARIMMTLVRELLTTRIAGSIGLAAPQRGGPPMPEGQFTFYGNALRSGDTLESTFIDAMRAGGVWSQFQPDPSNASLRTMQTPDGPTVWFGTMKQGDGGATVVSVGRPPSIEPMSFERFGVSKGTEPQFALELDLGPLQPYLGMASSMLPQGPDGRGMLEQFGIVSKTPMILRVAGVNDGAESIVHMRIVNGAKAMYAESDRALVLQAADAQWLPADSVAGWVGKFDLGGFVTALVDHFNAQAEAFGIGEESDFEGDEGIGKNGAEGGAAAQVAGAGAVDRWVHEHLGLDLRRDLLAPLGDTIACHSSESLGGGFFGSAVVVTLDDAETMKRTLARLSTVLADIREPRDIGLGLRARTQPGLDAFYSLSFAGLPIPIQLSIGVGNGAMVMALSPQTAIAALAQAKAKTSILDNPGFKSMNGAAALQGANSLSWYDTPWSLRNGYGMLLALANSADCVLLPQSGPATPFVSTVPTLAELAKGSKPGLTVGRVEGDDLAYTFRGDGSMSVQLVSACAYLSGGSAMSSAMVAGMMLPALTKAQEAAREARMMSEERRFGARERVRRVRQGDDETDDGMGAGDDEGKEEDEGDGEGGR
;
A
#
# COMPACT_ATOMS: atom_id res chain seq x y z
N MET A 1 29.37 17.05 -54.60
CA MET A 1 30.10 18.26 -54.13
C MET A 1 29.29 18.90 -53.03
N VAL A 2 29.91 19.04 -51.86
CA VAL A 2 29.33 19.48 -50.58
C VAL A 2 29.74 20.94 -50.32
N LYS A 3 28.83 21.77 -49.78
CA LYS A 3 29.09 22.90 -48.85
C LYS A 3 27.74 23.48 -48.36
N SER A 4 27.37 23.27 -47.09
CA SER A 4 27.42 24.23 -45.95
C SER A 4 26.61 25.52 -46.19
N ARG A 5 25.62 25.92 -45.40
CA ARG A 5 25.65 26.24 -43.96
C ARG A 5 24.20 26.38 -43.44
N ASN A 6 23.87 25.76 -42.31
CA ASN A 6 23.37 26.46 -41.11
C ASN A 6 23.08 25.45 -40.00
N ALA A 7 24.06 25.30 -39.11
CA ALA A 7 23.91 24.71 -37.80
C ALA A 7 23.76 25.84 -36.79
N GLY A 8 22.66 25.85 -36.04
CA GLY A 8 22.51 26.75 -34.91
C GLY A 8 21.07 26.81 -34.40
N ARG A 9 20.85 26.30 -33.19
CA ARG A 9 19.61 26.31 -32.37
C ARG A 9 18.67 25.12 -32.55
N ASN A 10 19.01 24.01 -31.90
CA ASN A 10 18.03 23.13 -31.23
C ASN A 10 18.73 22.14 -30.28
N ARG A 11 19.37 22.66 -29.22
CA ARG A 11 20.00 21.86 -28.13
C ARG A 11 19.48 22.19 -26.73
N ALA A 12 18.27 22.74 -26.60
CA ALA A 12 17.70 23.12 -25.30
C ALA A 12 16.60 22.16 -24.78
N GLY A 13 15.92 21.38 -25.65
CA GLY A 13 14.78 20.55 -25.25
C GLY A 13 15.14 19.25 -24.49
N GLY A 14 16.34 18.70 -24.69
CA GLY A 14 16.75 17.43 -24.06
C GLY A 14 17.36 17.56 -22.65
N ARG A 15 17.72 18.78 -22.22
CA ARG A 15 18.39 19.01 -20.92
C ARG A 15 17.43 19.19 -19.74
N ILE A 16 16.15 19.49 -19.99
CA ILE A 16 15.16 19.76 -18.94
C ILE A 16 14.48 18.47 -18.44
N VAL A 17 14.42 17.42 -19.27
CA VAL A 17 13.77 16.13 -18.93
C VAL A 17 14.70 15.19 -18.13
N ALA A 18 16.01 15.35 -18.25
CA ALA A 18 17.01 14.62 -17.45
C ALA A 18 16.97 15.00 -15.95
N SER A 19 16.53 16.22 -15.62
CA SER A 19 16.31 16.67 -14.24
C SER A 19 15.11 15.97 -13.60
N ALA A 20 14.03 15.76 -14.37
CA ALA A 20 12.74 15.26 -13.89
C ALA A 20 12.73 13.77 -13.47
N ALA A 21 13.66 12.94 -13.96
CA ALA A 21 13.74 11.51 -13.60
C ALA A 21 14.35 11.30 -12.20
N LEU A 22 15.37 12.10 -11.85
CA LEU A 22 15.85 12.23 -10.48
C LEU A 22 14.78 12.88 -9.60
N THR A 23 13.98 13.81 -10.14
CA THR A 23 12.76 14.34 -9.49
C THR A 23 11.62 13.31 -9.38
N ALA A 24 11.67 12.13 -10.00
CA ALA A 24 10.65 11.10 -9.79
C ALA A 24 11.02 10.13 -8.66
N LEU A 25 12.32 9.90 -8.45
CA LEU A 25 12.87 9.20 -7.27
C LEU A 25 12.99 10.12 -6.03
N PHE A 26 13.03 11.44 -6.21
CA PHE A 26 13.22 12.43 -5.12
C PHE A 26 12.24 13.62 -5.09
N GLY A 27 11.30 13.75 -6.01
CA GLY A 27 10.63 15.04 -6.29
C GLY A 27 9.11 15.07 -6.21
N THR A 28 8.49 14.13 -5.51
CA THR A 28 7.15 14.37 -4.94
C THR A 28 7.16 15.48 -3.86
N MET A 29 8.32 15.94 -3.38
CA MET A 29 8.43 17.01 -2.37
C MET A 29 8.72 18.42 -2.91
N ALA A 30 9.12 18.57 -4.18
CA ALA A 30 9.49 19.88 -4.73
C ALA A 30 8.29 20.70 -5.26
N LEU A 31 7.10 20.11 -5.36
CA LEU A 31 5.90 20.76 -5.93
C LEU A 31 5.00 21.44 -4.89
N ALA A 32 5.39 21.50 -3.62
CA ALA A 32 4.58 22.05 -2.52
C ALA A 32 5.11 23.35 -1.88
N ALA A 33 6.07 24.05 -2.51
CA ALA A 33 6.54 25.35 -2.01
C ALA A 33 5.72 26.50 -2.64
N PRO A 34 4.95 27.29 -1.88
CA PRO A 34 4.35 28.52 -2.38
C PRO A 34 5.45 29.53 -2.73
N GLY A 35 5.33 30.19 -3.88
CA GLY A 35 6.26 31.25 -4.28
C GLY A 35 6.30 32.39 -3.25
N ALA A 36 7.40 32.48 -2.50
CA ALA A 36 7.71 33.66 -1.71
C ALA A 36 8.00 34.82 -2.66
N ARG A 37 7.10 35.80 -2.72
CA ARG A 37 7.37 37.10 -3.38
C ARG A 37 8.49 37.81 -2.63
N GLU A 38 9.59 38.09 -3.32
CA GLU A 38 10.62 39.03 -2.87
C GLU A 38 10.00 40.42 -2.63
N SER A 39 9.99 40.86 -1.37
CA SER A 39 9.91 42.28 -1.03
C SER A 39 11.32 42.86 -1.14
N GLN A 40 11.59 43.60 -2.22
CA GLN A 40 12.73 44.51 -2.27
C GLN A 40 12.48 45.67 -1.30
N GLY A 41 13.40 45.90 -0.35
CA GLY A 41 13.35 47.06 0.53
C GLY A 41 14.49 47.15 1.54
N ALA A 42 15.34 48.16 1.32
CA ALA A 42 16.23 48.84 2.25
C ALA A 42 17.63 48.23 2.55
N GLU A 43 18.61 48.84 1.88
CA GLU A 43 20.03 48.84 2.19
C GLU A 43 20.31 49.33 3.63
N GLY A 44 21.02 48.52 4.40
CA GLY A 44 21.67 48.91 5.65
C GLY A 44 23.12 48.44 5.65
N ARG A 45 24.05 49.33 5.28
CA ARG A 45 25.49 49.09 5.37
C ARG A 45 25.91 49.01 6.84
N GLY A 46 26.30 47.82 7.29
CA GLY A 46 27.02 47.60 8.54
C GLY A 46 28.17 46.61 8.32
N GLN A 47 29.39 47.12 8.21
CA GLN A 47 30.60 46.31 8.22
C GLN A 47 30.79 45.72 9.64
N GLY A 48 30.55 44.41 9.78
CA GLY A 48 30.77 43.65 11.01
C GLY A 48 31.73 42.49 10.76
N GLN A 49 32.81 42.45 11.54
CA GLN A 49 33.93 41.52 11.49
C GLN A 49 33.53 40.04 11.45
N ALA A 50 34.10 39.31 10.49
CA ALA A 50 34.03 37.85 10.39
C ALA A 50 34.81 37.19 11.54
N ARG A 51 34.13 36.80 12.62
CA ARG A 51 34.60 35.75 13.53
C ARG A 51 34.27 34.40 12.89
N GLY A 52 35.30 33.61 12.61
CA GLY A 52 35.17 32.21 12.22
C GLY A 52 34.55 31.41 13.37
N GLN A 53 33.22 31.38 13.45
CA GLN A 53 32.51 30.34 14.17
C GLN A 53 32.74 29.05 13.41
N GLY A 54 33.49 28.13 14.01
CA GLY A 54 33.61 26.77 13.51
C GLY A 54 32.21 26.24 13.25
N GLN A 55 31.93 25.91 11.99
CA GLN A 55 30.70 25.22 11.62
C GLN A 55 30.67 23.92 12.41
N GLY A 56 29.96 23.92 13.54
CA GLY A 56 29.66 22.70 14.28
C GLY A 56 29.00 21.76 13.28
N ARG A 57 29.57 20.57 13.11
CA ARG A 57 28.94 19.51 12.32
C ARG A 57 27.56 19.28 12.92
N THR A 58 26.53 19.78 12.27
CA THR A 58 25.15 19.41 12.56
C THR A 58 25.06 17.91 12.35
N GLU A 59 24.62 17.17 13.38
CA GLU A 59 24.35 15.75 13.24
C GLU A 59 23.39 15.54 12.05
N PRO A 60 23.63 14.51 11.23
CA PRO A 60 22.74 14.21 10.11
C PRO A 60 21.32 13.98 10.62
N ALA A 61 20.33 14.50 9.90
CA ALA A 61 18.93 14.28 10.24
C ALA A 61 18.61 12.78 10.19
N ALA A 62 17.74 12.32 11.09
CA ALA A 62 17.25 10.95 11.04
C ALA A 62 16.53 10.70 9.70
N PRO A 63 16.76 9.56 9.03
CA PRO A 63 16.02 9.22 7.82
C PRO A 63 14.56 8.91 8.15
N PHE A 64 13.63 9.34 7.30
CA PHE A 64 12.22 8.94 7.44
C PHE A 64 11.96 7.54 6.88
N LEU A 65 12.80 7.05 5.97
CA LEU A 65 12.70 5.70 5.43
C LEU A 65 14.07 5.04 5.52
N THR A 66 14.16 3.88 6.18
CA THR A 66 15.33 3.00 6.11
C THR A 66 14.87 1.64 5.62
N PHE A 67 15.63 1.01 4.74
CA PHE A 67 15.33 -0.35 4.31
C PHE A 67 16.58 -1.17 4.08
N TYR A 68 16.40 -2.47 4.16
CA TYR A 68 17.42 -3.49 3.98
C TYR A 68 16.81 -4.71 3.31
N SER A 69 17.54 -5.30 2.38
CA SER A 69 17.28 -6.61 1.81
C SER A 69 18.60 -7.37 1.76
N ALA A 70 18.57 -8.63 2.18
CA ALA A 70 19.71 -9.55 2.12
C ALA A 70 19.87 -10.19 0.73
N GLY A 71 18.98 -9.88 -0.22
CA GLY A 71 18.98 -10.44 -1.57
C GLY A 71 18.27 -11.79 -1.69
N ALA A 72 18.02 -12.24 -2.92
CA ALA A 72 17.19 -13.41 -3.21
C ALA A 72 17.68 -14.70 -2.55
N ASP A 73 19.00 -14.94 -2.54
CA ASP A 73 19.59 -16.14 -1.91
C ASP A 73 19.28 -16.20 -0.40
N ALA A 74 19.20 -15.05 0.26
CA ALA A 74 18.88 -15.00 1.67
C ALA A 74 17.39 -15.27 1.93
N PHE A 75 16.49 -14.79 1.07
CA PHE A 75 15.04 -15.01 1.16
C PHE A 75 14.63 -16.45 0.80
N LEU A 76 15.29 -17.03 -0.20
CA LEU A 76 14.90 -18.29 -0.84
C LEU A 76 15.83 -19.44 -0.41
N LYS A 77 16.09 -19.54 0.89
CA LYS A 77 17.01 -20.54 1.49
C LYS A 77 16.42 -21.95 1.52
N SER A 78 15.09 -22.08 1.55
CA SER A 78 14.46 -23.40 1.66
C SER A 78 14.71 -24.21 0.38
N PRO A 79 14.96 -25.53 0.47
CA PRO A 79 15.02 -26.39 -0.72
C PRO A 79 13.73 -26.32 -1.56
N LYS A 80 12.58 -26.04 -0.94
CA LYS A 80 11.29 -25.84 -1.60
C LYS A 80 11.26 -24.57 -2.47
N ASP A 81 12.17 -23.62 -2.24
CA ASP A 81 12.27 -22.35 -2.97
C ASP A 81 13.26 -22.39 -4.13
N LYS A 82 13.93 -23.53 -4.35
CA LYS A 82 14.94 -23.69 -5.41
C LYS A 82 14.43 -23.19 -6.77
N TRP A 83 13.19 -23.52 -7.10
CA TRP A 83 12.57 -23.13 -8.36
C TRP A 83 12.42 -21.61 -8.51
N LEU A 84 11.97 -20.94 -7.45
CA LEU A 84 11.78 -19.50 -7.42
C LEU A 84 13.14 -18.80 -7.45
N LEU A 85 14.13 -19.34 -6.75
CA LEU A 85 15.51 -18.86 -6.79
C LEU A 85 16.11 -19.00 -8.18
N ASP A 86 15.90 -20.14 -8.84
CA ASP A 86 16.34 -20.37 -10.22
C ASP A 86 15.66 -19.40 -11.18
N ALA A 87 14.36 -19.10 -11.00
CA ALA A 87 13.64 -18.11 -11.80
C ALA A 87 14.19 -16.68 -11.59
N VAL A 88 14.45 -16.28 -10.34
CA VAL A 88 15.06 -14.97 -10.03
C VAL A 88 16.48 -14.87 -10.61
N LYS A 89 17.28 -15.95 -10.54
CA LYS A 89 18.61 -16.00 -11.17
C LYS A 89 18.56 -15.95 -12.69
N ARG A 90 17.51 -16.49 -13.32
CA ARG A 90 17.26 -16.31 -14.76
C ARG A 90 16.95 -14.86 -15.09
N VAL A 91 16.10 -14.18 -14.32
CA VAL A 91 15.86 -12.72 -14.46
C VAL A 91 17.15 -11.93 -14.32
N GLU A 92 18.02 -12.31 -13.38
CA GLU A 92 19.29 -11.64 -13.16
C GLU A 92 20.26 -11.81 -14.35
N ARG A 93 20.37 -13.05 -14.86
CA ARG A 93 21.27 -13.41 -15.95
C ARG A 93 20.79 -12.90 -17.31
N ASP A 94 19.53 -13.17 -17.62
CA ASP A 94 18.95 -13.02 -18.97
C ASP A 94 18.10 -11.75 -19.10
N GLY A 95 17.76 -11.09 -17.99
CA GLY A 95 16.77 -10.00 -17.96
C GLY A 95 15.34 -10.52 -18.07
N ILE A 96 14.38 -9.59 -18.07
CA ILE A 96 12.96 -9.88 -18.32
C ILE A 96 12.73 -9.83 -19.83
N GLN A 97 12.21 -10.91 -20.41
CA GLN A 97 11.92 -10.97 -21.85
C GLN A 97 10.52 -10.37 -22.09
N LEU A 98 10.46 -9.05 -22.24
CA LEU A 98 9.22 -8.36 -22.55
C LEU A 98 8.80 -8.63 -24.01
N PRO A 99 7.49 -8.70 -24.32
CA PRO A 99 6.99 -8.67 -25.70
C PRO A 99 7.68 -7.57 -26.52
N PRO A 100 7.98 -7.77 -27.82
CA PRO A 100 8.75 -6.81 -28.60
C PRO A 100 8.19 -5.39 -28.58
N GLU A 101 6.87 -5.25 -28.48
CA GLU A 101 6.17 -3.97 -28.37
C GLU A 101 6.52 -3.25 -27.06
N LEU A 102 6.46 -3.96 -25.94
CA LEU A 102 6.83 -3.43 -24.62
C LEU A 102 8.35 -3.21 -24.53
N ASP A 103 9.16 -4.18 -24.97
CA ASP A 103 10.62 -4.05 -24.97
C ASP A 103 11.06 -2.82 -25.79
N ARG A 104 10.41 -2.53 -26.92
CA ARG A 104 10.70 -1.34 -27.73
C ARG A 104 10.43 -0.05 -26.96
N ASP A 105 9.31 0.03 -26.25
CA ASP A 105 8.94 1.20 -25.46
C ASP A 105 9.88 1.36 -24.25
N PHE A 106 10.17 0.27 -23.54
CA PHE A 106 11.13 0.25 -22.44
C PHE A 106 12.54 0.63 -22.90
N ARG A 107 13.01 0.14 -24.05
CA ARG A 107 14.33 0.49 -24.58
C ARG A 107 14.45 1.95 -25.02
N ARG A 108 13.36 2.53 -25.51
CA ARG A 108 13.31 3.93 -25.95
C ARG A 108 13.31 4.91 -24.80
N ASP A 109 12.84 4.50 -23.62
CA ASP A 109 12.82 5.34 -22.43
C ASP A 109 14.00 5.00 -21.50
N PRO A 110 15.04 5.85 -21.42
CA PRO A 110 16.14 5.67 -20.47
C PRO A 110 15.67 5.55 -19.01
N GLN A 111 14.57 6.20 -18.63
CA GLN A 111 14.04 6.16 -17.27
C GLN A 111 13.46 4.79 -16.95
N ALA A 112 12.69 4.22 -17.87
CA ALA A 112 12.13 2.88 -17.72
C ALA A 112 13.24 1.82 -17.60
N ARG A 113 14.35 1.97 -18.34
CA ARG A 113 15.53 1.08 -18.20
C ARG A 113 16.20 1.19 -16.84
N ILE A 114 16.40 2.41 -16.34
CA ILE A 114 16.96 2.64 -15.00
C ILE A 114 16.05 2.01 -13.94
N MET A 115 14.73 2.25 -14.04
CA MET A 115 13.75 1.72 -13.11
C MET A 115 13.74 0.18 -13.11
N MET A 116 13.71 -0.45 -14.28
CA MET A 116 13.76 -1.91 -14.37
C MET A 116 15.06 -2.50 -13.84
N THR A 117 16.18 -1.80 -14.04
CA THR A 117 17.46 -2.19 -13.45
C THR A 117 17.38 -2.12 -11.92
N LEU A 118 16.87 -1.02 -11.37
CA LEU A 118 16.69 -0.86 -9.93
C LEU A 118 15.76 -1.91 -9.33
N VAL A 119 14.61 -2.17 -9.96
CA VAL A 119 13.66 -3.22 -9.53
C VAL A 119 14.34 -4.58 -9.55
N ARG A 120 15.09 -4.90 -10.61
CA ARG A 120 15.86 -6.15 -10.69
C ARG A 120 16.86 -6.24 -9.54
N GLU A 121 17.70 -5.22 -9.34
CA GLU A 121 18.71 -5.24 -8.29
C GLU A 121 18.08 -5.31 -6.89
N LEU A 122 16.94 -4.65 -6.66
CA LEU A 122 16.20 -4.71 -5.39
C LEU A 122 15.75 -6.15 -5.07
N LEU A 123 15.38 -6.92 -6.10
CA LEU A 123 14.94 -8.31 -5.97
C LEU A 123 16.12 -9.29 -5.80
N THR A 124 17.24 -9.05 -6.48
CA THR A 124 18.33 -10.02 -6.59
C THR A 124 19.48 -9.75 -5.64
N THR A 125 19.81 -8.47 -5.41
CA THR A 125 21.01 -8.07 -4.67
C THR A 125 20.70 -7.73 -3.22
N ARG A 126 21.73 -7.87 -2.39
CA ARG A 126 21.71 -7.28 -1.06
C ARG A 126 21.74 -5.76 -1.24
N ILE A 127 20.79 -5.07 -0.64
CA ILE A 127 20.68 -3.61 -0.71
C ILE A 127 20.39 -3.06 0.68
N ALA A 128 21.05 -1.96 1.01
CA ALA A 128 20.72 -1.12 2.17
C ALA A 128 20.44 0.29 1.67
N GLY A 129 19.43 0.95 2.22
CA GLY A 129 19.16 2.32 1.86
C GLY A 129 18.49 3.11 2.96
N SER A 130 18.65 4.42 2.88
CA SER A 130 17.95 5.37 3.73
C SER A 130 17.58 6.62 2.94
N ILE A 131 16.39 7.16 3.18
CA ILE A 131 15.90 8.42 2.61
C ILE A 131 15.51 9.32 3.78
N GLY A 132 15.93 10.57 3.72
CA GLY A 132 15.76 11.57 4.76
C GLY A 132 15.59 12.97 4.16
N LEU A 133 15.60 13.95 5.06
CA LEU A 133 15.50 15.36 4.72
C LEU A 133 16.67 16.10 5.38
N ALA A 134 17.53 16.69 4.57
CA ALA A 134 18.61 17.52 5.04
C ALA A 134 18.04 18.78 5.69
N ALA A 135 18.75 19.30 6.70
CA ALA A 135 18.40 20.56 7.33
C ALA A 135 18.31 21.69 6.28
N PRO A 136 17.30 22.57 6.36
CA PRO A 136 17.11 23.65 5.41
C PRO A 136 18.34 24.58 5.40
N GLN A 137 18.90 24.82 4.21
CA GLN A 137 20.00 25.77 4.07
C GLN A 137 19.44 27.20 4.02
N ARG A 138 19.82 28.05 5.00
CA ARG A 138 19.55 29.50 5.02
C ARG A 138 18.11 29.90 4.61
N GLY A 139 17.11 29.25 5.18
CA GLY A 139 15.70 29.59 4.93
C GLY A 139 15.08 28.99 3.66
N GLY A 140 15.83 28.18 2.91
CA GLY A 140 15.28 27.33 1.85
C GLY A 140 14.48 26.14 2.41
N PRO A 141 13.71 25.44 1.58
CA PRO A 141 13.04 24.21 2.00
C PRO A 141 14.06 23.13 2.39
N PRO A 142 13.68 22.17 3.26
CA PRO A 142 14.50 20.98 3.48
C PRO A 142 14.72 20.27 2.14
N MET A 143 15.95 19.81 1.93
CA MET A 143 16.32 19.13 0.68
C MET A 143 16.29 17.62 0.91
N PRO A 144 15.86 16.82 -0.07
CA PRO A 144 15.94 15.38 0.06
C PRO A 144 17.40 14.95 0.20
N GLU A 145 17.65 14.06 1.15
CA GLU A 145 18.90 13.34 1.27
C GLU A 145 18.64 11.84 1.28
N GLY A 146 19.63 11.06 0.90
CA GLY A 146 19.49 9.62 0.95
C GLY A 146 20.73 8.91 0.45
N GLN A 147 20.81 7.63 0.78
CA GLN A 147 21.88 6.78 0.31
C GLN A 147 21.31 5.41 -0.01
N PHE A 148 21.76 4.83 -1.11
CA PHE A 148 21.53 3.47 -1.51
C PHE A 148 22.87 2.79 -1.68
N THR A 149 23.03 1.64 -1.07
CA THR A 149 24.23 0.82 -1.12
C THR A 149 23.84 -0.56 -1.65
N PHE A 150 24.36 -0.88 -2.82
CA PHE A 150 24.18 -2.15 -3.52
C PHE A 150 25.42 -2.99 -3.31
N TYR A 151 25.27 -4.15 -2.69
CA TYR A 151 26.41 -5.04 -2.43
C TYR A 151 26.53 -6.03 -3.58
N GLY A 152 27.78 -6.32 -3.99
CA GLY A 152 28.04 -7.40 -4.92
C GLY A 152 27.50 -8.74 -4.41
N ASN A 153 27.10 -9.60 -5.34
CA ASN A 153 26.63 -10.96 -5.05
C ASN A 153 27.52 -11.99 -5.79
N ALA A 154 27.16 -13.28 -5.71
CA ALA A 154 27.93 -14.36 -6.35
C ALA A 154 28.03 -14.23 -7.89
N LEU A 155 27.10 -13.52 -8.52
CA LEU A 155 27.05 -13.35 -9.97
C LEU A 155 27.63 -12.01 -10.45
N ARG A 156 27.71 -11.00 -9.57
CA ARG A 156 28.12 -9.64 -9.91
C ARG A 156 28.95 -9.00 -8.82
N SER A 157 30.15 -8.58 -9.19
CA SER A 157 30.97 -7.70 -8.37
C SER A 157 30.34 -6.30 -8.26
N GLY A 158 30.75 -5.52 -7.26
CA GLY A 158 30.41 -4.09 -7.17
C GLY A 158 30.79 -3.31 -8.45
N ASP A 159 31.87 -3.69 -9.12
CA ASP A 159 32.31 -3.05 -10.37
C ASP A 159 31.33 -3.31 -11.52
N THR A 160 30.74 -4.51 -11.57
CA THR A 160 29.73 -4.88 -12.57
C THR A 160 28.41 -4.13 -12.34
N LEU A 161 28.03 -3.94 -11.08
CA LEU A 161 26.88 -3.10 -10.72
C LEU A 161 27.16 -1.64 -11.11
N GLU A 162 28.34 -1.12 -10.77
CA GLU A 162 28.77 0.23 -11.14
C GLU A 162 28.68 0.43 -12.66
N SER A 163 29.26 -0.46 -13.47
CA SER A 163 29.20 -0.34 -14.94
C SER A 163 27.77 -0.33 -15.47
N THR A 164 26.89 -1.14 -14.87
CA THR A 164 25.46 -1.19 -15.25
C THR A 164 24.77 0.15 -14.99
N PHE A 165 25.01 0.74 -13.81
CA PHE A 165 24.47 2.07 -13.48
C PHE A 165 25.06 3.17 -14.36
N ILE A 166 26.37 3.11 -14.66
CA ILE A 166 27.03 4.06 -15.56
C ILE A 166 26.38 4.03 -16.94
N ASP A 167 26.16 2.86 -17.51
CA ASP A 167 25.56 2.74 -18.83
C ASP A 167 24.11 3.23 -18.85
N ALA A 168 23.37 2.99 -17.77
CA ALA A 168 22.03 3.56 -17.59
C ALA A 168 22.04 5.09 -17.50
N MET A 169 22.98 5.68 -16.73
CA MET A 169 23.15 7.13 -16.61
C MET A 169 23.68 7.79 -17.90
N ARG A 170 24.52 7.08 -18.67
CA ARG A 170 24.98 7.52 -20.01
C ARG A 170 23.82 7.56 -20.99
N ALA A 171 22.97 6.52 -20.99
CA ALA A 171 21.76 6.50 -21.80
C ALA A 171 20.81 7.66 -21.46
N GLY A 172 20.75 8.07 -20.18
CA GLY A 172 20.01 9.26 -19.72
C GLY A 172 20.72 10.60 -19.95
N GLY A 173 21.97 10.62 -20.43
CA GLY A 173 22.76 11.84 -20.64
C GLY A 173 23.27 12.51 -19.35
N VAL A 174 23.05 11.90 -18.18
CA VAL A 174 23.40 12.49 -16.87
C VAL A 174 24.87 12.23 -16.53
N TRP A 175 25.45 11.12 -16.99
CA TRP A 175 26.83 10.72 -16.65
C TRP A 175 27.88 11.80 -16.94
N SER A 176 27.71 12.58 -18.01
CA SER A 176 28.64 13.65 -18.39
C SER A 176 28.77 14.78 -17.37
N GLN A 177 27.86 14.85 -16.40
CA GLN A 177 27.83 15.85 -15.34
C GLN A 177 28.61 15.42 -14.09
N PHE A 178 28.98 14.14 -14.00
CA PHE A 178 29.75 13.60 -12.88
C PHE A 178 31.24 13.86 -13.04
N GLN A 179 31.84 14.51 -12.04
CA GLN A 179 33.27 14.76 -11.92
C GLN A 179 33.88 13.85 -10.84
N PRO A 180 35.17 13.49 -10.91
CA PRO A 180 35.83 12.76 -9.83
C PRO A 180 35.70 13.51 -8.49
N ASP A 181 35.36 12.79 -7.42
CA ASP A 181 35.31 13.40 -6.09
C ASP A 181 36.75 13.66 -5.59
N PRO A 182 37.06 14.88 -5.12
CA PRO A 182 38.42 15.25 -4.72
C PRO A 182 38.88 14.55 -3.43
N SER A 183 37.95 14.08 -2.61
CA SER A 183 38.23 13.42 -1.33
C SER A 183 38.31 11.90 -1.44
N ASN A 184 37.71 11.32 -2.48
CA ASN A 184 37.70 9.88 -2.72
C ASN A 184 37.70 9.56 -4.22
N ALA A 185 38.84 9.07 -4.72
CA ALA A 185 39.03 8.77 -6.14
C ALA A 185 38.12 7.65 -6.69
N SER A 186 37.54 6.82 -5.82
CA SER A 186 36.56 5.78 -6.21
C SER A 186 35.14 6.33 -6.33
N LEU A 187 34.92 7.60 -6.01
CA LEU A 187 33.64 8.28 -6.11
C LEU A 187 33.68 9.38 -7.18
N ARG A 188 32.49 9.69 -7.67
CA ARG A 188 32.22 10.83 -8.53
C ARG A 188 31.09 11.64 -7.95
N THR A 189 31.16 12.95 -8.14
CA THR A 189 30.14 13.90 -7.70
C THR A 189 29.49 14.61 -8.87
N MET A 190 28.20 14.87 -8.74
CA MET A 190 27.44 15.75 -9.60
C MET A 190 26.79 16.82 -8.73
N GLN A 191 27.16 18.08 -8.93
CA GLN A 191 26.48 19.20 -8.31
C GLN A 191 25.23 19.52 -9.11
N THR A 192 24.06 19.40 -8.50
CA THR A 192 22.82 19.88 -9.12
C THR A 192 22.74 21.41 -8.99
N PRO A 193 22.18 22.15 -9.98
CA PRO A 193 22.26 23.62 -10.03
C PRO A 193 21.78 24.32 -8.76
N ASP A 194 20.66 23.85 -8.19
CA ASP A 194 20.03 24.43 -7.00
C ASP A 194 19.78 23.37 -5.92
N GLY A 195 20.45 22.23 -6.03
CA GLY A 195 20.08 21.04 -5.26
C GLY A 195 21.24 20.37 -4.54
N PRO A 196 20.97 19.19 -3.96
CA PRO A 196 21.99 18.41 -3.29
C PRO A 196 23.08 17.95 -4.26
N THR A 197 24.30 17.80 -3.75
CA THR A 197 25.34 17.03 -4.44
C THR A 197 24.91 15.57 -4.51
N VAL A 198 25.19 14.91 -5.62
CA VAL A 198 24.99 13.47 -5.81
C VAL A 198 26.36 12.81 -5.89
N TRP A 199 26.60 11.79 -5.06
CA TRP A 199 27.77 10.93 -5.11
C TRP A 199 27.41 9.60 -5.74
N PHE A 200 28.30 9.10 -6.59
CA PHE A 200 28.17 7.80 -7.23
C PHE A 200 29.55 7.14 -7.33
N GLY A 201 29.65 5.86 -7.00
CA GLY A 201 30.86 5.09 -7.26
C GLY A 201 30.92 3.83 -6.43
N THR A 202 32.12 3.28 -6.26
CA THR A 202 32.37 2.08 -5.46
C THR A 202 33.08 2.40 -4.15
N MET A 203 32.74 1.64 -3.12
CA MET A 203 33.36 1.71 -1.81
C MET A 203 33.66 0.29 -1.32
N LYS A 204 34.76 0.13 -0.58
CA LYS A 204 35.10 -1.17 0.02
C LYS A 204 34.34 -1.38 1.32
N GLN A 205 33.76 -2.56 1.49
CA GLN A 205 33.21 -3.02 2.76
C GLN A 205 33.62 -4.47 3.03
N GLY A 206 34.47 -4.67 4.04
CA GLY A 206 35.12 -5.96 4.25
C GLY A 206 35.91 -6.39 3.00
N ASP A 207 35.72 -7.63 2.58
CA ASP A 207 36.38 -8.20 1.38
C ASP A 207 35.62 -7.90 0.07
N GLY A 208 34.43 -7.30 0.15
CA GLY A 208 33.57 -7.01 -1.00
C GLY A 208 33.58 -5.54 -1.42
N GLY A 209 33.28 -5.29 -2.69
CA GLY A 209 32.95 -3.96 -3.22
C GLY A 209 31.44 -3.71 -3.14
N ALA A 210 31.05 -2.48 -2.78
CA ALA A 210 29.68 -2.00 -2.81
C ALA A 210 29.57 -0.80 -3.75
N THR A 211 28.53 -0.75 -4.58
CA THR A 211 28.18 0.44 -5.36
C THR A 211 27.30 1.33 -4.50
N VAL A 212 27.65 2.61 -4.39
CA VAL A 212 26.92 3.58 -3.57
C VAL A 212 26.39 4.71 -4.44
N VAL A 213 25.12 5.05 -4.21
CA VAL A 213 24.48 6.26 -4.72
C VAL A 213 24.03 7.06 -3.51
N SER A 214 24.57 8.27 -3.31
CA SER A 214 24.22 9.15 -2.20
C SER A 214 23.80 10.51 -2.69
N VAL A 215 22.81 11.12 -2.06
CA VAL A 215 22.25 12.42 -2.39
C VAL A 215 22.23 13.26 -1.11
N GLY A 216 22.74 14.49 -1.19
CA GLY A 216 22.68 15.46 -0.09
C GLY A 216 23.77 15.29 0.97
N ARG A 217 24.37 14.11 1.07
CA ARG A 217 25.50 13.83 1.98
C ARG A 217 26.57 12.93 1.37
N PRO A 218 27.85 13.09 1.77
CA PRO A 218 28.90 12.15 1.40
C PRO A 218 28.53 10.72 1.82
N PRO A 219 28.84 9.70 1.00
CA PRO A 219 28.44 8.33 1.29
C PRO A 219 29.21 7.76 2.49
N SER A 220 28.51 6.99 3.31
CA SER A 220 29.06 6.28 4.47
C SER A 220 28.57 4.84 4.51
N ILE A 221 29.47 3.87 4.60
CA ILE A 221 29.09 2.46 4.80
C ILE A 221 29.18 2.16 6.30
N GLU A 222 28.09 2.44 7.00
CA GLU A 222 27.94 2.04 8.39
C GLU A 222 27.10 0.76 8.45
N PRO A 223 27.50 -0.24 9.25
CA PRO A 223 26.67 -1.41 9.49
C PRO A 223 25.32 -0.98 10.07
N MET A 224 24.23 -1.44 9.45
CA MET A 224 22.89 -1.20 10.00
C MET A 224 22.72 -2.02 11.28
N SER A 225 22.32 -1.37 12.38
CA SER A 225 21.89 -2.08 13.59
C SER A 225 20.46 -2.58 13.41
N PHE A 226 20.28 -3.90 13.55
CA PHE A 226 18.97 -4.55 13.42
C PHE A 226 18.24 -4.73 14.77
N GLU A 227 18.90 -4.48 15.90
CA GLU A 227 18.31 -4.66 17.24
C GLU A 227 17.05 -3.82 17.43
N ARG A 228 17.01 -2.62 16.83
CA ARG A 228 15.84 -1.72 16.87
C ARG A 228 14.57 -2.28 16.21
N PHE A 229 14.71 -3.29 15.34
CA PHE A 229 13.58 -3.98 14.70
C PHE A 229 13.04 -5.15 15.54
N GLY A 230 13.56 -5.35 16.76
CA GLY A 230 13.19 -6.48 17.61
C GLY A 230 13.85 -7.80 17.23
N VAL A 231 14.80 -7.78 16.28
CA VAL A 231 15.61 -8.93 15.90
C VAL A 231 16.69 -9.16 16.97
N SER A 232 16.96 -10.43 17.30
CA SER A 232 17.98 -10.77 18.30
C SER A 232 19.37 -10.31 17.88
N LYS A 233 20.19 -9.93 18.86
CA LYS A 233 21.56 -9.48 18.63
C LYS A 233 22.36 -10.53 17.86
N GLY A 234 22.99 -10.11 16.76
CA GLY A 234 23.79 -10.98 15.89
C GLY A 234 22.99 -11.70 14.80
N THR A 235 21.66 -11.58 14.77
CA THR A 235 20.83 -12.13 13.71
C THR A 235 20.69 -11.10 12.59
N GLU A 236 21.13 -11.46 11.39
CA GLU A 236 20.94 -10.66 10.20
C GLU A 236 19.56 -10.97 9.58
N PRO A 237 18.66 -9.98 9.45
CA PRO A 237 17.36 -10.22 8.84
C PRO A 237 17.50 -10.42 7.33
N GLN A 238 16.54 -11.12 6.72
CA GLN A 238 16.40 -11.17 5.26
C GLN A 238 15.93 -9.84 4.70
N PHE A 239 15.10 -9.12 5.46
CA PHE A 239 14.73 -7.74 5.16
C PHE A 239 14.45 -6.95 6.42
N ALA A 240 14.64 -5.64 6.34
CA ALA A 240 14.18 -4.70 7.35
C ALA A 240 13.63 -3.45 6.67
N LEU A 241 12.61 -2.84 7.26
CA LEU A 241 11.96 -1.62 6.78
C LEU A 241 11.58 -0.77 7.99
N GLU A 242 12.04 0.47 8.04
CA GLU A 242 11.66 1.46 9.02
C GLU A 242 11.07 2.67 8.30
N LEU A 243 9.87 3.08 8.69
CA LEU A 243 9.24 4.33 8.28
C LEU A 243 9.04 5.17 9.55
N ASP A 244 9.86 6.20 9.72
CA ASP A 244 9.80 7.18 10.80
C ASP A 244 9.10 8.45 10.27
N LEU A 245 7.91 8.76 10.80
CA LEU A 245 7.17 9.94 10.38
C LEU A 245 7.67 11.23 11.05
N GLY A 246 8.64 11.16 11.96
CA GLY A 246 9.20 12.30 12.68
C GLY A 246 9.86 13.33 11.76
N PRO A 247 10.81 12.94 10.90
CA PRO A 247 11.41 13.89 9.96
C PRO A 247 10.40 14.50 8.97
N LEU A 248 9.25 13.85 8.75
CA LEU A 248 8.19 14.33 7.86
C LEU A 248 7.22 15.31 8.52
N GLN A 249 7.24 15.49 9.85
CA GLN A 249 6.27 16.31 10.57
C GLN A 249 6.08 17.74 10.02
N PRO A 250 7.13 18.48 9.61
CA PRO A 250 6.94 19.81 9.02
C PRO A 250 6.08 19.79 7.75
N TYR A 251 6.29 18.77 6.91
CA TYR A 251 5.54 18.60 5.66
C TYR A 251 4.14 18.07 5.90
N LEU A 252 3.98 17.11 6.81
CA LEU A 252 2.67 16.58 7.19
C LEU A 252 1.82 17.65 7.88
N GLY A 253 2.43 18.52 8.70
CA GLY A 253 1.80 19.70 9.27
C GLY A 253 1.34 20.69 8.21
N MET A 254 2.21 21.03 7.24
CA MET A 254 1.84 21.90 6.12
C MET A 254 0.73 21.29 5.26
N ALA A 255 0.84 20.03 4.87
CA ALA A 255 -0.19 19.31 4.11
C ALA A 255 -1.51 19.27 4.89
N SER A 256 -1.47 19.04 6.21
CA SER A 256 -2.67 19.06 7.04
C SER A 256 -3.34 20.44 7.10
N SER A 257 -2.58 21.53 6.98
CA SER A 257 -3.12 22.90 6.91
C SER A 257 -3.74 23.25 5.55
N MET A 258 -3.38 22.50 4.50
CA MET A 258 -3.95 22.62 3.16
C MET A 258 -5.19 21.75 2.95
N LEU A 259 -5.40 20.74 3.79
CA LEU A 259 -6.66 20.01 3.79
C LEU A 259 -7.80 21.02 4.05
N PRO A 260 -8.97 20.84 3.41
CA PRO A 260 -10.15 21.65 3.72
C PRO A 260 -10.29 21.77 5.23
N GLN A 261 -10.55 22.98 5.73
CA GLN A 261 -10.66 23.33 7.16
C GLN A 261 -11.87 22.67 7.86
N GLY A 262 -12.23 21.45 7.44
CA GLY A 262 -13.15 20.60 8.17
C GLY A 262 -12.57 20.27 9.56
N PRO A 263 -13.41 20.18 10.60
CA PRO A 263 -13.02 20.04 12.00
C PRO A 263 -12.06 18.88 12.29
N ASP A 264 -12.03 17.82 11.46
CA ASP A 264 -11.46 16.54 11.90
C ASP A 264 -10.31 15.97 11.06
N GLY A 265 -9.96 16.58 9.93
CA GLY A 265 -8.91 16.03 9.06
C GLY A 265 -7.56 15.91 9.78
N ARG A 266 -7.23 16.91 10.59
CA ARG A 266 -6.03 16.93 11.42
C ARG A 266 -6.17 16.07 12.68
N GLY A 267 -7.33 16.09 13.33
CA GLY A 267 -7.61 15.26 14.52
C GLY A 267 -7.43 13.77 14.23
N MET A 268 -7.91 13.30 13.08
CA MET A 268 -7.71 11.92 12.63
C MET A 268 -6.22 11.61 12.39
N LEU A 269 -5.48 12.51 11.73
CA LEU A 269 -4.03 12.33 11.52
C LEU A 269 -3.25 12.35 12.85
N GLU A 270 -3.68 13.16 13.82
CA GLU A 270 -3.14 13.21 15.17
C GLU A 270 -3.43 11.92 15.94
N GLN A 271 -4.67 11.42 15.86
CA GLN A 271 -5.09 10.16 16.45
C GLN A 271 -4.27 8.98 15.90
N PHE A 272 -4.03 8.93 14.59
CA PHE A 272 -3.19 7.90 13.98
C PHE A 272 -1.67 8.11 14.18
N GLY A 273 -1.26 9.15 14.91
CA GLY A 273 0.16 9.47 15.12
C GLY A 273 0.90 9.91 13.85
N ILE A 274 0.18 10.24 12.77
CA ILE A 274 0.74 10.71 11.51
C ILE A 274 1.20 12.15 11.65
N VAL A 275 0.39 13.02 12.27
CA VAL A 275 0.77 14.39 12.64
C VAL A 275 0.78 14.44 14.17
N SER A 276 1.92 14.29 14.85
CA SER A 276 1.93 14.21 16.31
C SER A 276 3.24 14.70 16.91
N LYS A 277 3.18 15.11 18.19
CA LYS A 277 4.38 15.37 19.01
C LYS A 277 5.21 14.10 19.22
N THR A 278 4.56 12.94 19.18
CA THR A 278 5.16 11.60 19.25
C THR A 278 4.79 10.86 17.97
N PRO A 279 5.47 11.15 16.86
CA PRO A 279 5.14 10.59 15.56
C PRO A 279 5.27 9.06 15.58
N MET A 280 4.42 8.40 14.79
CA MET A 280 4.44 6.96 14.62
C MET A 280 5.73 6.53 13.90
N ILE A 281 6.32 5.42 14.35
CA ILE A 281 7.43 4.75 13.64
C ILE A 281 7.01 3.31 13.33
N LEU A 282 6.94 2.95 12.06
CA LEU A 282 6.71 1.58 11.64
C LEU A 282 8.05 0.88 11.42
N ARG A 283 8.30 -0.21 12.14
CA ARG A 283 9.46 -1.09 11.95
C ARG A 283 8.99 -2.48 11.56
N VAL A 284 9.59 -3.06 10.54
CA VAL A 284 9.34 -4.43 10.11
C VAL A 284 10.69 -5.10 9.83
N ALA A 285 10.89 -6.33 10.31
CA ALA A 285 12.02 -7.15 9.91
C ALA A 285 11.62 -8.62 9.80
N GLY A 286 12.08 -9.27 8.74
CA GLY A 286 11.92 -10.71 8.55
C GLY A 286 13.23 -11.45 8.74
N VAL A 287 13.20 -12.56 9.47
CA VAL A 287 14.29 -13.49 9.67
C VAL A 287 13.82 -14.86 9.16
N ASN A 288 14.69 -15.58 8.45
CA ASN A 288 14.41 -16.97 8.12
C ASN A 288 15.70 -17.79 8.07
N ASP A 289 15.62 -18.94 8.74
CA ASP A 289 16.70 -19.89 8.99
C ASP A 289 16.62 -21.14 8.08
N GLY A 290 15.69 -21.15 7.13
CA GLY A 290 15.35 -22.24 6.22
C GLY A 290 14.25 -23.16 6.74
N ALA A 291 14.07 -23.26 8.06
CA ALA A 291 13.05 -24.09 8.70
C ALA A 291 11.83 -23.28 9.12
N GLU A 292 12.02 -22.03 9.53
CA GLU A 292 10.97 -21.10 9.92
C GLU A 292 11.21 -19.71 9.34
N SER A 293 10.10 -19.01 9.12
CA SER A 293 10.09 -17.58 8.85
C SER A 293 9.47 -16.85 10.01
N ILE A 294 10.18 -15.86 10.52
CA ILE A 294 9.76 -15.02 11.63
C ILE A 294 9.73 -13.58 11.12
N VAL A 295 8.59 -12.91 11.21
CA VAL A 295 8.48 -11.48 10.89
C VAL A 295 8.10 -10.72 12.15
N HIS A 296 8.95 -9.80 12.55
CA HIS A 296 8.70 -8.84 13.61
C HIS A 296 8.19 -7.54 12.98
N MET A 297 7.06 -7.05 13.45
CA MET A 297 6.54 -5.74 13.11
C MET A 297 6.28 -4.97 14.40
N ARG A 298 6.70 -3.72 14.49
CA ARG A 298 6.45 -2.86 15.63
C ARG A 298 6.00 -1.50 15.13
N ILE A 299 4.87 -1.02 15.64
CA ILE A 299 4.38 0.33 15.43
C ILE A 299 4.64 1.09 16.72
N VAL A 300 5.77 1.82 16.75
CA VAL A 300 6.19 2.63 17.90
C VAL A 300 5.26 3.81 18.04
N ASN A 301 4.81 4.09 19.27
CA ASN A 301 3.74 5.06 19.58
C ASN A 301 2.39 4.73 18.91
N GLY A 302 2.21 3.51 18.42
CA GLY A 302 1.01 3.09 17.67
C GLY A 302 -0.12 2.53 18.52
N ALA A 303 0.13 2.19 19.78
CA ALA A 303 -0.89 1.58 20.63
C ALA A 303 -2.08 2.53 20.87
N LYS A 304 -1.80 3.79 21.21
CA LYS A 304 -2.85 4.81 21.42
C LYS A 304 -3.69 5.04 20.16
N ALA A 305 -3.05 5.05 19.00
CA ALA A 305 -3.72 5.21 17.71
C ALA A 305 -4.73 4.09 17.42
N MET A 306 -4.42 2.86 17.86
CA MET A 306 -5.21 1.67 17.54
C MET A 306 -6.23 1.31 18.63
N TYR A 307 -5.98 1.68 19.88
CA TYR A 307 -6.81 1.29 21.04
C TYR A 307 -7.54 2.47 21.72
N ALA A 308 -7.60 3.63 21.05
CA ALA A 308 -8.47 4.77 21.38
C ALA A 308 -8.61 5.08 22.89
N GLU A 309 -7.53 5.53 23.52
CA GLU A 309 -7.48 5.90 24.96
C GLU A 309 -7.80 4.80 25.97
N SER A 310 -8.02 3.54 25.56
CA SER A 310 -8.15 2.47 26.54
C SER A 310 -6.84 2.29 27.31
N ASP A 311 -6.80 2.77 28.55
CA ASP A 311 -5.70 2.62 29.51
C ASP A 311 -5.41 1.15 29.85
N ARG A 312 -6.18 0.20 29.30
CA ARG A 312 -6.06 -1.23 29.53
C ARG A 312 -5.81 -1.93 28.21
N ALA A 313 -4.59 -2.42 28.05
CA ALA A 313 -4.32 -3.45 27.05
C ALA A 313 -5.20 -4.67 27.35
N LEU A 314 -6.21 -4.88 26.51
CA LEU A 314 -7.08 -6.04 26.62
C LEU A 314 -6.29 -7.29 26.20
N VAL A 315 -6.03 -8.17 27.16
CA VAL A 315 -5.23 -9.38 26.96
C VAL A 315 -6.14 -10.57 26.71
N LEU A 316 -5.90 -11.28 25.61
CA LEU A 316 -6.53 -12.53 25.25
C LEU A 316 -6.36 -13.57 26.36
N GLN A 317 -7.46 -14.23 26.67
CA GLN A 317 -7.55 -15.39 27.55
C GLN A 317 -7.77 -16.65 26.72
N ALA A 318 -7.57 -17.82 27.34
CA ALA A 318 -7.87 -19.10 26.69
C ALA A 318 -9.35 -19.20 26.27
N ALA A 319 -10.27 -18.57 27.03
CA ALA A 319 -11.68 -18.50 26.69
C ALA A 319 -11.94 -17.71 25.39
N ASP A 320 -11.13 -16.72 25.04
CA ASP A 320 -11.32 -15.95 23.81
C ASP A 320 -10.98 -16.81 22.58
N ALA A 321 -9.97 -17.68 22.71
CA ALA A 321 -9.60 -18.63 21.66
C ALA A 321 -10.66 -19.73 21.43
N GLN A 322 -11.65 -19.89 22.33
CA GLN A 322 -12.72 -20.88 22.17
C GLN A 322 -13.60 -20.62 20.94
N TRP A 323 -13.65 -19.36 20.50
CA TRP A 323 -14.40 -18.92 19.32
C TRP A 323 -13.78 -19.37 17.99
N LEU A 324 -12.56 -19.91 18.03
CA LEU A 324 -11.91 -20.54 16.90
C LEU A 324 -12.06 -22.06 17.02
N PRO A 325 -12.76 -22.75 16.09
CA PRO A 325 -12.85 -24.21 16.05
C PRO A 325 -11.48 -24.89 15.98
N ALA A 326 -11.40 -26.14 16.47
CA ALA A 326 -10.18 -26.95 16.42
C ALA A 326 -9.74 -27.28 14.97
N ASP A 327 -10.67 -27.28 14.03
CA ASP A 327 -10.46 -27.49 12.59
C ASP A 327 -10.45 -26.16 11.81
N SER A 328 -10.14 -25.04 12.47
CA SER A 328 -9.95 -23.75 11.80
C SER A 328 -8.81 -23.82 10.79
N VAL A 329 -9.12 -23.48 9.54
CA VAL A 329 -8.14 -23.37 8.46
C VAL A 329 -7.55 -21.97 8.37
N ALA A 330 -8.33 -20.99 8.81
CA ALA A 330 -7.90 -19.61 9.04
C ALA A 330 -8.70 -19.04 10.19
N GLY A 331 -8.05 -18.32 11.09
CA GLY A 331 -8.70 -17.73 12.25
C GLY A 331 -8.03 -16.44 12.65
N TRP A 332 -8.80 -15.53 13.22
CA TRP A 332 -8.31 -14.36 13.90
C TRP A 332 -9.18 -14.15 15.13
N VAL A 333 -8.57 -13.85 16.26
CA VAL A 333 -9.25 -13.42 17.47
C VAL A 333 -8.49 -12.25 18.06
N GLY A 334 -9.19 -11.24 18.51
CA GLY A 334 -8.57 -10.12 19.21
C GLY A 334 -9.53 -9.44 20.15
N LYS A 335 -8.97 -8.74 21.13
CA LYS A 335 -9.73 -7.90 22.04
C LYS A 335 -9.60 -6.44 21.66
N PHE A 336 -10.73 -5.75 21.58
CA PHE A 336 -10.84 -4.36 21.17
C PHE A 336 -11.86 -3.65 22.04
N ASP A 337 -11.60 -2.40 22.37
CA ASP A 337 -12.65 -1.50 22.83
C ASP A 337 -13.50 -1.09 21.63
N LEU A 338 -14.39 -2.00 21.20
CA LEU A 338 -15.30 -1.76 20.09
C LEU A 338 -16.22 -0.58 20.36
N GLY A 339 -16.69 -0.44 21.61
CA GLY A 339 -17.55 0.66 22.03
C GLY A 339 -16.85 2.00 21.83
N GLY A 340 -15.63 2.13 22.35
CA GLY A 340 -14.79 3.32 22.20
C GLY A 340 -14.43 3.61 20.74
N PHE A 341 -14.00 2.59 19.98
CA PHE A 341 -13.65 2.75 18.57
C PHE A 341 -14.83 3.24 17.72
N VAL A 342 -16.00 2.60 17.85
CA VAL A 342 -17.15 2.98 17.04
C VAL A 342 -17.75 4.30 17.53
N THR A 343 -17.70 4.59 18.83
CA THR A 343 -18.03 5.92 19.38
C THR A 343 -17.18 7.00 18.71
N ALA A 344 -15.86 6.83 18.67
CA ALA A 344 -14.96 7.77 18.01
C ALA A 344 -15.27 7.91 16.49
N LEU A 345 -15.64 6.81 15.83
CA LEU A 345 -16.02 6.85 14.41
C LEU A 345 -17.35 7.58 14.17
N VAL A 346 -18.35 7.36 15.03
CA VAL A 346 -19.65 8.06 14.96
C VAL A 346 -19.47 9.54 15.26
N ASP A 347 -18.69 9.89 16.28
CA ASP A 347 -18.34 11.27 16.60
C ASP A 347 -17.66 11.94 15.41
N HIS A 348 -16.74 11.25 14.75
CA HIS A 348 -16.09 11.73 13.53
C HIS A 348 -17.08 12.00 12.39
N PHE A 349 -18.01 11.08 12.11
CA PHE A 349 -19.01 11.30 11.06
C PHE A 349 -19.95 12.45 11.40
N ASN A 350 -20.33 12.61 12.66
CA ASN A 350 -21.17 13.72 13.11
C ASN A 350 -20.45 15.06 12.93
N ALA A 351 -19.18 15.15 13.32
CA ALA A 351 -18.36 16.35 13.13
C ALA A 351 -18.14 16.67 11.63
N GLN A 352 -17.97 15.66 10.77
CA GLN A 352 -17.95 15.87 9.32
C GLN A 352 -19.28 16.42 8.79
N ALA A 353 -20.42 15.87 9.22
CA ALA A 353 -21.73 16.35 8.77
C ALA A 353 -21.95 17.83 9.13
N GLU A 354 -21.56 18.25 10.34
CA GLU A 354 -21.58 19.66 10.74
C GLU A 354 -20.69 20.54 9.85
N ALA A 355 -19.48 20.07 9.56
CA ALA A 355 -18.49 20.79 8.75
C ALA A 355 -18.98 21.15 7.35
N PHE A 356 -19.78 20.27 6.74
CA PHE A 356 -20.31 20.48 5.40
C PHE A 356 -21.50 21.45 5.37
N GLY A 357 -21.81 22.10 6.49
CA GLY A 357 -22.95 23.01 6.57
C GLY A 357 -24.28 22.28 6.40
N ILE A 358 -24.28 20.95 6.57
CA ILE A 358 -25.50 20.14 6.49
C ILE A 358 -26.41 20.44 7.69
N GLY A 359 -26.02 21.33 8.63
CA GLY A 359 -26.69 21.56 9.92
C GLY A 359 -27.42 22.88 10.14
N GLU A 360 -27.21 23.91 9.30
CA GLU A 360 -27.97 25.15 9.44
C GLU A 360 -29.28 25.00 8.65
N GLU A 361 -30.42 25.02 9.34
CA GLU A 361 -31.68 25.45 8.75
C GLU A 361 -31.40 26.84 8.16
N SER A 362 -30.95 26.89 6.91
CA SER A 362 -30.99 28.14 6.18
C SER A 362 -32.47 28.47 6.13
N ASP A 363 -32.87 29.53 6.83
CA ASP A 363 -34.11 30.25 6.61
C ASP A 363 -34.10 30.72 5.15
N PHE A 364 -34.32 29.78 4.23
CA PHE A 364 -34.59 30.03 2.85
C PHE A 364 -36.06 30.47 2.81
N GLU A 365 -36.31 31.64 3.39
CA GLU A 365 -37.56 32.37 3.20
C GLU A 365 -37.75 32.50 1.70
N GLY A 366 -38.84 31.89 1.23
CA GLY A 366 -39.07 31.59 -0.17
C GLY A 366 -38.93 32.79 -1.09
N ASP A 367 -38.03 32.66 -2.06
CA ASP A 367 -38.21 33.29 -3.35
C ASP A 367 -38.97 32.27 -4.23
N GLU A 368 -40.24 32.55 -4.50
CA GLU A 368 -41.24 31.66 -5.15
C GLU A 368 -40.93 31.30 -6.63
N GLY A 369 -39.67 31.43 -7.08
CA GLY A 369 -39.31 31.42 -8.50
C GLY A 369 -38.75 30.12 -9.08
N ILE A 370 -38.36 29.12 -8.28
CA ILE A 370 -37.63 27.95 -8.81
C ILE A 370 -38.56 26.77 -9.07
N GLY A 371 -38.73 26.48 -10.36
CA GLY A 371 -39.71 25.55 -10.91
C GLY A 371 -39.63 24.09 -10.44
N LYS A 372 -40.75 23.40 -10.70
CA LYS A 372 -41.20 22.06 -10.27
C LYS A 372 -40.29 20.84 -10.56
N ASN A 373 -38.98 21.00 -10.74
CA ASN A 373 -38.05 19.89 -11.03
C ASN A 373 -37.18 19.46 -9.82
N GLY A 374 -37.48 19.94 -8.59
CA GLY A 374 -36.62 19.76 -7.40
C GLY A 374 -37.01 18.67 -6.39
N ALA A 375 -37.88 17.71 -6.73
CA ALA A 375 -38.43 16.76 -5.75
C ALA A 375 -37.47 15.64 -5.29
N GLU A 376 -36.29 15.48 -5.90
CA GLU A 376 -35.37 14.38 -5.57
C GLU A 376 -34.20 14.79 -4.64
N GLY A 377 -34.09 16.07 -4.25
CA GLY A 377 -33.00 16.57 -3.38
C GLY A 377 -33.31 16.59 -1.87
N GLY A 378 -34.54 16.35 -1.45
CA GLY A 378 -35.00 16.66 -0.08
C GLY A 378 -34.53 15.70 1.03
N ALA A 379 -34.35 14.41 0.73
CA ALA A 379 -34.04 13.40 1.75
C ALA A 379 -32.59 13.50 2.29
N ALA A 380 -31.67 14.07 1.49
CA ALA A 380 -30.27 14.23 1.89
C ALA A 380 -30.02 15.50 2.73
N ALA A 381 -30.91 16.50 2.66
CA ALA A 381 -30.76 17.78 3.36
C ALA A 381 -31.37 17.78 4.78
N GLN A 382 -32.17 16.76 5.13
CA GLN A 382 -33.01 16.80 6.34
C GLN A 382 -32.35 16.24 7.61
N VAL A 383 -31.05 15.91 7.57
CA VAL A 383 -30.36 15.15 8.63
C VAL A 383 -29.20 15.97 9.22
N ALA A 384 -29.56 17.07 9.85
CA ALA A 384 -28.74 18.27 9.89
C ALA A 384 -28.29 18.66 11.31
N GLY A 385 -27.05 18.34 11.72
CA GLY A 385 -26.42 18.84 12.97
C GLY A 385 -25.81 17.77 13.90
N ALA A 386 -25.31 18.17 15.07
CA ALA A 386 -24.65 17.28 16.04
C ALA A 386 -25.42 16.00 16.32
N GLY A 387 -24.77 14.86 16.12
CA GLY A 387 -25.44 13.56 16.20
C GLY A 387 -26.28 13.24 14.97
N ALA A 388 -26.03 13.83 13.79
CA ALA A 388 -26.79 13.60 12.56
C ALA A 388 -27.00 12.10 12.29
N VAL A 389 -25.95 11.29 12.41
CA VAL A 389 -26.04 9.85 12.20
C VAL A 389 -26.89 9.19 13.30
N ASP A 390 -26.65 9.56 14.56
CA ASP A 390 -27.39 9.03 15.72
C ASP A 390 -28.89 9.39 15.62
N ARG A 391 -29.22 10.63 15.27
CA ARG A 391 -30.58 11.13 15.07
C ARG A 391 -31.24 10.50 13.86
N TRP A 392 -30.53 10.38 12.73
CA TRP A 392 -31.08 9.72 11.55
C TRP A 392 -31.48 8.28 11.85
N VAL A 393 -30.58 7.53 12.49
CA VAL A 393 -30.84 6.15 12.90
C VAL A 393 -31.97 6.11 13.92
N HIS A 394 -32.04 7.06 14.84
CA HIS A 394 -33.14 7.15 15.80
C HIS A 394 -34.49 7.42 15.12
N GLU A 395 -34.55 8.39 14.22
CA GLU A 395 -35.77 8.81 13.52
C GLU A 395 -36.28 7.75 12.54
N HIS A 396 -35.38 7.13 11.78
CA HIS A 396 -35.75 6.21 10.70
C HIS A 396 -35.79 4.75 11.14
N LEU A 397 -34.95 4.35 12.09
CA LEU A 397 -34.87 2.97 12.57
C LEU A 397 -35.44 2.80 13.98
N GLY A 398 -35.73 3.88 14.72
CA GLY A 398 -36.17 3.81 16.11
C GLY A 398 -35.09 3.30 17.06
N LEU A 399 -33.81 3.48 16.69
CA LEU A 399 -32.66 2.92 17.40
C LEU A 399 -31.71 4.02 17.85
N ASP A 400 -31.19 3.87 19.06
CA ASP A 400 -30.02 4.62 19.52
C ASP A 400 -28.78 3.78 19.19
N LEU A 401 -27.93 4.22 18.26
CA LEU A 401 -26.76 3.42 17.84
C LEU A 401 -25.88 3.05 19.03
N ARG A 402 -25.58 4.02 19.91
CA ARG A 402 -24.67 3.81 21.02
C ARG A 402 -25.27 2.85 22.03
N ARG A 403 -26.51 3.09 22.45
CA ARG A 403 -27.17 2.28 23.48
C ARG A 403 -27.61 0.91 22.96
N ASP A 404 -28.20 0.87 21.77
CA ASP A 404 -28.89 -0.31 21.26
C ASP A 404 -27.98 -1.19 20.39
N LEU A 405 -26.93 -0.65 19.75
CA LEU A 405 -26.02 -1.41 18.88
C LEU A 405 -24.61 -1.56 19.45
N LEU A 406 -24.00 -0.50 20.01
CA LEU A 406 -22.58 -0.51 20.41
C LEU A 406 -22.35 -0.96 21.85
N ALA A 407 -23.08 -0.38 22.81
CA ALA A 407 -22.99 -0.72 24.23
C ALA A 407 -23.24 -2.21 24.54
N PRO A 408 -24.07 -2.95 23.78
CA PRO A 408 -24.24 -4.39 24.00
C PRO A 408 -23.06 -5.24 23.52
N LEU A 409 -22.16 -4.71 22.70
CA LEU A 409 -20.99 -5.44 22.20
C LEU A 409 -19.96 -5.57 23.32
N GLY A 410 -19.48 -6.79 23.52
CA GLY A 410 -18.35 -7.05 24.38
C GLY A 410 -17.02 -6.79 23.68
N ASP A 411 -15.94 -7.14 24.35
CA ASP A 411 -14.59 -6.74 23.96
C ASP A 411 -13.88 -7.71 23.01
N THR A 412 -14.48 -8.86 22.68
CA THR A 412 -13.82 -9.92 21.90
C THR A 412 -14.48 -10.09 20.53
N ILE A 413 -13.64 -10.07 19.50
CA ILE A 413 -14.03 -10.36 18.12
C ILE A 413 -13.22 -11.56 17.64
N ALA A 414 -13.89 -12.50 16.99
CA ALA A 414 -13.25 -13.55 16.24
C ALA A 414 -13.77 -13.61 14.81
N CYS A 415 -12.88 -13.85 13.86
CA CYS A 415 -13.21 -14.08 12.46
C CYS A 415 -12.55 -15.40 12.07
N HIS A 416 -13.30 -16.38 11.56
CA HIS A 416 -12.71 -17.67 11.24
C HIS A 416 -13.37 -18.36 10.06
N SER A 417 -12.61 -19.27 9.46
CA SER A 417 -13.04 -20.27 8.50
C SER A 417 -12.55 -21.64 8.99
N SER A 418 -13.40 -22.65 8.95
CA SER A 418 -13.05 -24.02 9.37
C SER A 418 -13.63 -25.05 8.41
N GLU A 419 -13.08 -26.26 8.41
CA GLU A 419 -13.57 -27.37 7.57
C GLU A 419 -15.03 -27.72 7.89
N SER A 420 -15.40 -27.71 9.17
CA SER A 420 -16.77 -27.92 9.67
C SER A 420 -17.78 -26.88 9.18
N LEU A 421 -17.32 -25.67 8.82
CA LEU A 421 -18.14 -24.64 8.20
C LEU A 421 -18.19 -24.73 6.66
N GLY A 422 -17.52 -25.73 6.08
CA GLY A 422 -17.38 -25.89 4.62
C GLY A 422 -16.09 -25.29 4.05
N GLY A 423 -15.28 -24.62 4.87
CA GLY A 423 -14.01 -23.99 4.48
C GLY A 423 -14.16 -22.77 3.57
N GLY A 424 -13.05 -22.05 3.37
CA GLY A 424 -12.98 -20.88 2.49
C GLY A 424 -13.94 -19.74 2.88
N PHE A 425 -14.29 -18.92 1.87
CA PHE A 425 -15.04 -17.68 2.05
C PHE A 425 -16.45 -17.92 2.57
N PHE A 426 -17.19 -18.85 1.97
CA PHE A 426 -18.57 -19.14 2.34
C PHE A 426 -18.67 -19.86 3.70
N GLY A 427 -17.61 -20.58 4.09
CA GLY A 427 -17.44 -21.15 5.42
C GLY A 427 -16.85 -20.19 6.44
N SER A 428 -16.88 -18.87 6.19
CA SER A 428 -16.37 -17.88 7.13
C SER A 428 -17.46 -17.27 8.02
N ALA A 429 -17.14 -17.04 9.29
CA ALA A 429 -17.99 -16.39 10.27
C ALA A 429 -17.23 -15.27 11.01
N VAL A 430 -17.96 -14.22 11.38
CA VAL A 430 -17.56 -13.21 12.35
C VAL A 430 -18.36 -13.44 13.62
N VAL A 431 -17.68 -13.45 14.75
CA VAL A 431 -18.23 -13.61 16.09
C VAL A 431 -17.85 -12.38 16.90
N VAL A 432 -18.81 -11.80 17.59
CA VAL A 432 -18.58 -10.70 18.53
C VAL A 432 -19.22 -11.11 19.84
N THR A 433 -18.46 -11.12 20.94
CA THR A 433 -19.03 -11.34 22.27
C THR A 433 -20.01 -10.23 22.62
N LEU A 434 -20.99 -10.51 23.47
CA LEU A 434 -22.00 -9.54 23.91
C LEU A 434 -21.97 -9.39 25.42
N ASP A 435 -21.87 -8.15 25.87
CA ASP A 435 -22.05 -7.78 27.28
C ASP A 435 -23.55 -7.73 27.64
N ASP A 436 -24.42 -7.38 26.68
CA ASP A 436 -25.88 -7.39 26.82
C ASP A 436 -26.58 -8.06 25.63
N ALA A 437 -26.64 -9.39 25.67
CA ALA A 437 -27.31 -10.17 24.63
C ALA A 437 -28.82 -9.84 24.50
N GLU A 438 -29.49 -9.46 25.58
CA GLU A 438 -30.93 -9.14 25.54
C GLU A 438 -31.20 -7.84 24.79
N THR A 439 -30.39 -6.81 25.01
CA THR A 439 -30.49 -5.56 24.24
C THR A 439 -30.21 -5.82 22.77
N MET A 440 -29.14 -6.55 22.43
CA MET A 440 -28.84 -6.88 21.04
C MET A 440 -29.99 -7.63 20.35
N LYS A 441 -30.64 -8.58 21.04
CA LYS A 441 -31.83 -9.28 20.50
C LYS A 441 -32.99 -8.35 20.21
N ARG A 442 -33.29 -7.43 21.13
CA ARG A 442 -34.33 -6.41 20.91
C ARG A 442 -33.97 -5.50 19.74
N THR A 443 -32.71 -5.12 19.61
CA THR A 443 -32.21 -4.29 18.50
C THR A 443 -32.39 -4.99 17.16
N LEU A 444 -31.97 -6.26 17.03
CA LEU A 444 -32.17 -7.04 15.80
C LEU A 444 -33.64 -7.26 15.49
N ALA A 445 -34.50 -7.47 16.50
CA ALA A 445 -35.93 -7.58 16.31
C ALA A 445 -36.54 -6.28 15.75
N ARG A 446 -36.16 -5.12 16.30
CA ARG A 446 -36.59 -3.80 15.80
C ARG A 446 -36.10 -3.57 14.36
N LEU A 447 -34.82 -3.82 14.08
CA LEU A 447 -34.26 -3.74 12.72
C LEU A 447 -35.06 -4.62 11.75
N SER A 448 -35.48 -5.81 12.20
CA SER A 448 -36.26 -6.70 11.35
C SER A 448 -37.66 -6.20 11.05
N THR A 449 -38.31 -5.51 11.99
CA THR A 449 -39.60 -4.85 11.77
C THR A 449 -39.44 -3.69 10.78
N VAL A 450 -38.46 -2.82 10.99
CA VAL A 450 -38.21 -1.68 10.09
C VAL A 450 -37.90 -2.14 8.66
N LEU A 451 -37.06 -3.18 8.49
CA LEU A 451 -36.77 -3.74 7.17
C LEU A 451 -37.97 -4.46 6.54
N ALA A 452 -38.92 -4.95 7.35
CA ALA A 452 -40.18 -5.50 6.85
C ALA A 452 -41.14 -4.40 6.38
N ASP A 453 -41.09 -3.22 7.01
CA ASP A 453 -41.92 -2.06 6.66
C ASP A 453 -41.40 -1.32 5.41
N ILE A 454 -40.08 -1.27 5.20
CA ILE A 454 -39.45 -0.70 3.97
C ILE A 454 -39.79 -1.54 2.71
N ARG A 455 -40.41 -2.71 2.88
CA ARG A 455 -40.57 -3.76 1.86
C ARG A 455 -41.75 -3.55 0.91
N GLU A 456 -42.32 -2.35 0.81
CA GLU A 456 -43.32 -1.96 -0.21
C GLU A 456 -42.89 -2.41 -1.64
N PRO A 457 -43.86 -2.71 -2.54
CA PRO A 457 -43.85 -3.84 -3.46
C PRO A 457 -42.82 -3.69 -4.57
N ARG A 458 -41.55 -3.91 -4.26
CA ARG A 458 -40.52 -4.14 -5.27
C ARG A 458 -40.49 -5.65 -5.55
N ASP A 459 -40.75 -6.02 -6.80
CA ASP A 459 -40.73 -7.40 -7.34
C ASP A 459 -39.40 -8.17 -7.14
N ILE A 460 -38.44 -7.63 -6.38
CA ILE A 460 -37.05 -8.10 -6.29
C ILE A 460 -36.91 -9.27 -5.30
N GLY A 461 -37.97 -9.72 -4.62
CA GLY A 461 -37.96 -10.90 -3.75
C GLY A 461 -37.01 -10.78 -2.52
N LEU A 462 -36.42 -9.61 -2.30
CA LEU A 462 -35.47 -9.34 -1.22
C LEU A 462 -36.18 -9.29 0.12
N GLY A 463 -35.55 -9.85 1.15
CA GLY A 463 -35.58 -9.22 2.47
C GLY A 463 -35.38 -10.17 3.63
N LEU A 464 -35.47 -9.57 4.80
CA LEU A 464 -35.06 -10.18 6.05
C LEU A 464 -36.13 -11.17 6.53
N ARG A 465 -35.70 -12.38 6.89
CA ARG A 465 -36.56 -13.40 7.48
C ARG A 465 -36.03 -13.74 8.86
N ALA A 466 -36.84 -13.49 9.88
CA ALA A 466 -36.66 -14.11 11.18
C ALA A 466 -36.82 -15.63 11.02
N ARG A 467 -35.96 -16.40 11.67
CA ARG A 467 -35.98 -17.86 11.65
C ARG A 467 -35.88 -18.36 13.08
N THR A 468 -36.67 -19.38 13.40
CA THR A 468 -36.50 -20.11 14.66
C THR A 468 -35.45 -21.19 14.43
N GLN A 469 -34.42 -21.21 15.27
CA GLN A 469 -33.38 -22.23 15.24
C GLN A 469 -33.15 -22.73 16.68
N PRO A 470 -33.18 -24.05 16.93
CA PRO A 470 -32.90 -24.58 18.26
C PRO A 470 -31.54 -24.10 18.81
N GLY A 471 -31.57 -23.57 20.03
CA GLY A 471 -30.37 -23.09 20.72
C GLY A 471 -29.90 -21.69 20.33
N LEU A 472 -30.63 -20.99 19.45
CA LEU A 472 -30.44 -19.57 19.17
C LEU A 472 -31.62 -18.77 19.72
N ASP A 473 -31.31 -17.61 20.29
CA ASP A 473 -32.32 -16.75 20.88
C ASP A 473 -32.94 -15.81 19.83
N ALA A 474 -32.14 -15.38 18.86
CA ALA A 474 -32.57 -14.59 17.72
C ALA A 474 -31.75 -14.96 16.48
N PHE A 475 -32.40 -15.12 15.33
CA PHE A 475 -31.73 -15.49 14.09
C PHE A 475 -32.44 -14.90 12.88
N TYR A 476 -31.70 -14.16 12.07
CA TYR A 476 -32.20 -13.45 10.90
C TYR A 476 -31.33 -13.75 9.70
N SER A 477 -31.96 -13.88 8.53
CA SER A 477 -31.24 -14.06 7.28
C SER A 477 -31.85 -13.21 6.17
N LEU A 478 -30.99 -12.52 5.42
CA LEU A 478 -31.38 -11.80 4.21
C LEU A 478 -31.63 -12.79 3.09
N SER A 479 -32.89 -12.97 2.71
CA SER A 479 -33.31 -13.92 1.68
C SER A 479 -33.64 -13.22 0.37
N PHE A 480 -33.40 -13.90 -0.76
CA PHE A 480 -33.70 -13.42 -2.10
C PHE A 480 -34.65 -14.41 -2.78
N ALA A 481 -35.94 -14.32 -2.48
CA ALA A 481 -36.94 -15.24 -3.01
C ALA A 481 -37.01 -15.14 -4.54
N GLY A 482 -36.90 -16.28 -5.22
CA GLY A 482 -36.97 -16.34 -6.69
C GLY A 482 -35.68 -15.98 -7.43
N LEU A 483 -34.62 -15.54 -6.72
CA LEU A 483 -33.32 -15.24 -7.32
C LEU A 483 -32.29 -16.32 -6.94
N PRO A 484 -31.49 -16.84 -7.89
CA PRO A 484 -30.46 -17.84 -7.63
C PRO A 484 -29.20 -17.20 -7.03
N ILE A 485 -29.35 -16.52 -5.89
CA ILE A 485 -28.25 -15.85 -5.19
C ILE A 485 -27.61 -16.85 -4.22
N PRO A 486 -26.32 -17.19 -4.37
CA PRO A 486 -25.64 -18.23 -3.58
C PRO A 486 -25.27 -17.76 -2.16
N ILE A 487 -25.58 -16.51 -1.81
CA ILE A 487 -25.27 -15.88 -0.52
C ILE A 487 -26.58 -15.56 0.19
N GLN A 488 -26.65 -15.91 1.47
CA GLN A 488 -27.76 -15.56 2.33
C GLN A 488 -27.19 -15.04 3.66
N LEU A 489 -26.82 -13.75 3.67
CA LEU A 489 -26.23 -13.09 4.83
C LEU A 489 -27.12 -13.33 6.06
N SER A 490 -26.53 -13.90 7.09
CA SER A 490 -27.23 -14.34 8.29
C SER A 490 -26.57 -13.79 9.52
N ILE A 491 -27.40 -13.34 10.46
CA ILE A 491 -27.00 -12.81 11.76
C ILE A 491 -27.77 -13.55 12.85
N GLY A 492 -27.08 -13.95 13.91
CA GLY A 492 -27.67 -14.67 15.03
C GLY A 492 -27.12 -14.22 16.37
N VAL A 493 -27.93 -14.34 17.40
CA VAL A 493 -27.53 -14.12 18.79
C VAL A 493 -27.80 -15.39 19.60
N GLY A 494 -26.79 -15.84 20.33
CA GLY A 494 -26.88 -16.96 21.25
C GLY A 494 -25.58 -17.15 22.01
N ASN A 495 -25.67 -17.75 23.20
CA ASN A 495 -24.50 -18.12 24.02
C ASN A 495 -23.59 -16.94 24.36
N GLY A 496 -24.16 -15.75 24.56
CA GLY A 496 -23.40 -14.53 24.86
C GLY A 496 -22.62 -13.97 23.67
N ALA A 497 -22.95 -14.34 22.44
CA ALA A 497 -22.32 -13.78 21.25
C ALA A 497 -23.31 -13.49 20.14
N MET A 498 -22.91 -12.56 19.27
CA MET A 498 -23.51 -12.30 17.97
C MET A 498 -22.61 -12.92 16.90
N VAL A 499 -23.21 -13.60 15.92
CA VAL A 499 -22.51 -14.18 14.79
C VAL A 499 -23.08 -13.66 13.48
N MET A 500 -22.20 -13.34 12.55
CA MET A 500 -22.52 -12.97 11.17
C MET A 500 -21.83 -13.93 10.20
N ALA A 501 -22.54 -14.42 9.20
CA ALA A 501 -21.97 -15.29 8.17
C ALA A 501 -22.69 -15.15 6.83
N LEU A 502 -22.06 -15.63 5.75
CA LEU A 502 -22.60 -15.57 4.39
C LEU A 502 -23.69 -16.62 4.10
N SER A 503 -23.91 -17.55 5.02
CA SER A 503 -24.99 -18.53 4.96
C SER A 503 -25.61 -18.79 6.34
N PRO A 504 -26.89 -19.21 6.41
CA PRO A 504 -27.51 -19.58 7.66
C PRO A 504 -26.78 -20.74 8.35
N GLN A 505 -26.36 -21.74 7.58
CA GLN A 505 -25.71 -22.94 8.09
C GLN A 505 -24.37 -22.59 8.76
N THR A 506 -23.59 -21.70 8.14
CA THR A 506 -22.33 -21.20 8.68
C THR A 506 -22.55 -20.47 10.00
N ALA A 507 -23.55 -19.58 10.08
CA ALA A 507 -23.85 -18.85 11.32
C ALA A 507 -24.31 -19.77 12.46
N ILE A 508 -25.15 -20.77 12.15
CA ILE A 508 -25.63 -21.75 13.13
C ILE A 508 -24.46 -22.58 13.69
N ALA A 509 -23.59 -23.08 12.81
CA ALA A 509 -22.45 -23.88 13.21
C ALA A 509 -21.41 -23.06 13.99
N ALA A 510 -21.16 -21.80 13.62
CA ALA A 510 -20.29 -20.91 14.37
C ALA A 510 -20.86 -20.56 15.77
N LEU A 511 -22.18 -20.41 15.93
CA LEU A 511 -22.79 -20.25 17.26
C LEU A 511 -22.71 -21.52 18.12
N ALA A 512 -22.76 -22.70 17.48
CA ALA A 512 -22.58 -23.98 18.16
C ALA A 512 -21.15 -24.14 18.71
N GLN A 513 -20.15 -23.51 18.07
CA GLN A 513 -18.75 -23.51 18.54
C GLN A 513 -18.62 -22.96 19.96
N ALA A 514 -19.47 -22.01 20.38
CA ALA A 514 -19.49 -21.48 21.75
C ALA A 514 -19.68 -22.56 22.84
N LYS A 515 -20.33 -23.67 22.49
CA LYS A 515 -20.59 -24.82 23.38
C LYS A 515 -19.66 -26.00 23.12
N ALA A 516 -18.80 -25.91 22.11
CA ALA A 516 -17.91 -27.00 21.77
C ALA A 516 -16.87 -27.21 22.88
N LYS A 517 -16.52 -28.47 23.13
CA LYS A 517 -15.46 -28.82 24.09
C LYS A 517 -14.05 -28.60 23.52
N THR A 518 -13.96 -28.36 22.22
CA THR A 518 -12.70 -28.25 21.49
C THR A 518 -12.60 -26.90 20.80
N SER A 519 -11.39 -26.35 20.76
CA SER A 519 -11.08 -25.06 20.13
C SER A 519 -9.75 -25.14 19.37
N ILE A 520 -9.28 -24.02 18.83
CA ILE A 520 -7.95 -23.91 18.23
C ILE A 520 -6.85 -24.34 19.20
N LEU A 521 -7.07 -24.24 20.52
CA LEU A 521 -6.13 -24.73 21.53
C LEU A 521 -5.92 -26.24 21.46
N ASP A 522 -6.85 -26.98 20.86
CA ASP A 522 -6.78 -28.42 20.63
C ASP A 522 -6.13 -28.80 19.30
N ASN A 523 -6.01 -27.85 18.36
CA ASN A 523 -5.44 -28.06 17.04
C ASN A 523 -3.94 -28.46 17.16
N PRO A 524 -3.51 -29.58 16.53
CA PRO A 524 -2.13 -30.05 16.62
C PRO A 524 -1.13 -29.06 16.02
N GLY A 525 -1.48 -28.42 14.91
CA GLY A 525 -0.67 -27.38 14.29
C GLY A 525 -0.50 -26.18 15.21
N PHE A 526 -1.58 -25.72 15.84
CA PHE A 526 -1.53 -24.59 16.76
C PHE A 526 -0.63 -24.90 17.97
N LYS A 527 -0.76 -26.11 18.54
CA LYS A 527 0.12 -26.61 19.61
C LYS A 527 1.60 -26.62 19.19
N SER A 528 1.89 -26.94 17.93
CA SER A 528 3.27 -26.91 17.40
C SER A 528 3.86 -25.49 17.32
N MET A 529 3.01 -24.46 17.31
CA MET A 529 3.39 -23.04 17.25
C MET A 529 3.30 -22.35 18.62
N ASN A 530 3.69 -23.05 19.70
CA ASN A 530 3.60 -22.65 21.12
C ASN A 530 2.20 -22.67 21.75
N GLY A 531 1.13 -23.02 21.02
CA GLY A 531 -0.19 -23.27 21.59
C GLY A 531 -0.70 -22.17 22.51
N ALA A 532 -1.22 -22.55 23.68
CA ALA A 532 -1.75 -21.60 24.68
C ALA A 532 -0.71 -20.57 25.17
N ALA A 533 0.59 -20.91 25.16
CA ALA A 533 1.63 -19.95 25.54
C ALA A 533 1.73 -18.75 24.58
N ALA A 534 1.26 -18.91 23.33
CA ALA A 534 1.18 -17.81 22.38
C ALA A 534 0.21 -16.71 22.82
N LEU A 535 -0.80 -17.04 23.64
CA LEU A 535 -1.78 -16.08 24.16
C LEU A 535 -1.25 -15.22 25.29
N GLN A 536 -0.12 -15.57 25.92
CA GLN A 536 0.40 -14.82 27.05
C GLN A 536 0.78 -13.39 26.63
N GLY A 537 0.06 -12.41 27.21
CA GLY A 537 0.21 -10.99 26.89
C GLY A 537 -0.26 -10.60 25.48
N ALA A 538 -0.88 -11.50 24.74
CA ALA A 538 -1.40 -11.22 23.40
C ALA A 538 -2.70 -10.43 23.51
N ASN A 539 -2.90 -9.44 22.65
CA ASN A 539 -4.19 -8.76 22.46
C ASN A 539 -4.89 -9.20 21.16
N SER A 540 -4.13 -9.80 20.23
CA SER A 540 -4.68 -10.40 19.02
C SER A 540 -3.86 -11.61 18.58
N LEU A 541 -4.51 -12.54 17.87
CA LEU A 541 -3.94 -13.77 17.35
C LEU A 541 -4.53 -14.06 15.98
N SER A 542 -3.69 -14.34 14.99
CA SER A 542 -4.09 -14.87 13.67
C SER A 542 -3.49 -16.25 13.45
N TRP A 543 -4.31 -17.20 13.02
CA TRP A 543 -3.95 -18.58 12.73
C TRP A 543 -4.18 -18.91 11.25
N TYR A 544 -3.24 -19.66 10.66
CA TYR A 544 -3.30 -20.09 9.28
C TYR A 544 -2.84 -21.56 9.14
N ASP A 545 -3.74 -22.45 8.71
CA ASP A 545 -3.39 -23.83 8.38
C ASP A 545 -2.78 -23.89 6.98
N THR A 546 -1.48 -23.62 6.90
CA THR A 546 -0.71 -23.70 5.66
C THR A 546 -0.84 -25.04 4.93
N PRO A 547 -0.75 -26.22 5.58
CA PRO A 547 -1.04 -27.49 4.93
C PRO A 547 -2.39 -27.55 4.22
N TRP A 548 -3.45 -27.00 4.82
CA TRP A 548 -4.75 -26.86 4.16
C TRP A 548 -4.71 -25.84 3.02
N SER A 549 -4.10 -24.67 3.24
CA SER A 549 -3.98 -23.61 2.23
C SER A 549 -3.23 -24.10 0.99
N LEU A 550 -2.22 -24.95 1.15
CA LEU A 550 -1.47 -25.54 0.03
C LEU A 550 -2.41 -26.23 -0.97
N ARG A 551 -3.39 -27.02 -0.50
CA ARG A 551 -4.33 -27.73 -1.38
C ARG A 551 -5.22 -26.78 -2.18
N ASN A 552 -5.57 -25.64 -1.60
CA ASN A 552 -6.52 -24.69 -2.17
C ASN A 552 -5.87 -23.57 -2.99
N GLY A 553 -4.60 -23.24 -2.72
CA GLY A 553 -3.84 -22.19 -3.39
C GLY A 553 -2.95 -22.68 -4.53
N TYR A 554 -2.60 -23.97 -4.56
CA TYR A 554 -1.57 -24.48 -5.47
C TYR A 554 -1.90 -24.29 -6.95
N GLY A 555 -3.18 -24.42 -7.33
CA GLY A 555 -3.61 -24.15 -8.71
C GLY A 555 -3.33 -22.72 -9.16
N MET A 556 -3.53 -21.73 -8.27
CA MET A 556 -3.22 -20.33 -8.55
C MET A 556 -1.71 -20.09 -8.58
N LEU A 557 -0.92 -20.74 -7.71
CA LEU A 557 0.55 -20.67 -7.81
C LEU A 557 1.02 -21.18 -9.17
N LEU A 558 0.50 -22.32 -9.64
CA LEU A 558 0.86 -22.86 -10.95
C LEU A 558 0.53 -21.88 -12.08
N ALA A 559 -0.63 -21.22 -12.02
CA ALA A 559 -0.99 -20.19 -12.99
C ALA A 559 0.02 -19.02 -12.97
N LEU A 560 0.41 -18.53 -11.80
CA LEU A 560 1.41 -17.47 -11.65
C LEU A 560 2.79 -17.90 -12.14
N ALA A 561 3.24 -19.10 -11.78
CA ALA A 561 4.54 -19.63 -12.19
C ALA A 561 4.60 -19.84 -13.71
N ASN A 562 3.56 -20.40 -14.32
CA ASN A 562 3.46 -20.51 -15.77
C ASN A 562 3.47 -19.13 -16.46
N SER A 563 2.79 -18.13 -15.87
CA SER A 563 2.80 -16.76 -16.40
C SER A 563 4.20 -16.15 -16.34
N ALA A 564 4.92 -16.37 -15.23
CA ALA A 564 6.30 -15.93 -15.07
C ALA A 564 7.21 -16.63 -16.10
N ASP A 565 7.10 -17.95 -16.24
CA ASP A 565 7.88 -18.72 -17.21
C ASP A 565 7.66 -18.20 -18.65
N CYS A 566 6.43 -17.87 -19.05
CA CYS A 566 6.15 -17.26 -20.34
C CYS A 566 6.91 -15.94 -20.59
N VAL A 567 7.16 -15.15 -19.54
CA VAL A 567 7.92 -13.89 -19.60
C VAL A 567 9.44 -14.10 -19.51
N LEU A 568 9.89 -15.29 -19.12
CA LEU A 568 11.31 -15.64 -19.00
C LEU A 568 11.83 -16.47 -20.18
N LEU A 569 10.95 -17.08 -20.97
CA LEU A 569 11.34 -17.87 -22.13
C LEU A 569 11.97 -16.97 -23.22
N PRO A 570 13.12 -17.36 -23.80
CA PRO A 570 13.67 -16.65 -24.96
C PRO A 570 12.65 -16.64 -26.10
N GLN A 571 12.31 -15.45 -26.60
CA GLN A 571 11.41 -15.31 -27.75
C GLN A 571 12.04 -15.82 -29.06
N SER A 572 13.37 -15.89 -29.11
CA SER A 572 14.13 -16.43 -30.23
C SER A 572 15.21 -17.36 -29.68
N GLY A 573 15.28 -18.57 -30.22
CA GLY A 573 16.22 -19.60 -29.78
C GLY A 573 15.67 -21.01 -30.00
N PRO A 574 16.50 -22.05 -29.85
CA PRO A 574 16.02 -23.42 -29.85
C PRO A 574 15.01 -23.60 -28.71
N ALA A 575 13.99 -24.44 -28.94
CA ALA A 575 13.00 -24.78 -27.92
C ALA A 575 13.73 -25.20 -26.64
N THR A 576 13.55 -24.43 -25.57
CA THR A 576 14.06 -24.82 -24.26
C THR A 576 13.14 -25.91 -23.72
N PRO A 577 13.69 -27.03 -23.22
CA PRO A 577 12.84 -28.08 -22.67
C PRO A 577 12.00 -27.51 -21.53
N PHE A 578 10.73 -27.90 -21.49
CA PHE A 578 9.83 -27.55 -20.40
C PHE A 578 10.39 -28.15 -19.11
N VAL A 579 10.89 -27.30 -18.22
CA VAL A 579 11.26 -27.68 -16.87
C VAL A 579 10.18 -27.09 -15.99
N SER A 580 9.17 -27.89 -15.62
CA SER A 580 8.24 -27.49 -14.55
C SER A 580 9.08 -27.27 -13.32
N THR A 581 9.33 -26.00 -12.99
CA THR A 581 10.24 -25.67 -11.90
C THR A 581 9.50 -25.79 -10.55
N VAL A 582 8.19 -25.50 -10.51
CA VAL A 582 7.40 -25.55 -9.27
C VAL A 582 7.35 -26.98 -8.69
N PRO A 583 7.75 -27.18 -7.42
CA PRO A 583 7.60 -28.47 -6.74
C PRO A 583 6.15 -28.89 -6.69
N THR A 584 5.91 -30.20 -6.80
CA THR A 584 4.57 -30.77 -6.66
C THR A 584 3.93 -30.37 -5.33
N LEU A 585 2.59 -30.38 -5.29
CA LEU A 585 1.85 -30.13 -4.05
C LEU A 585 2.32 -31.04 -2.90
N ALA A 586 2.62 -32.31 -3.19
CA ALA A 586 3.12 -33.25 -2.20
C ALA A 586 4.50 -32.85 -1.64
N GLU A 587 5.39 -32.32 -2.49
CA GLU A 587 6.70 -31.83 -2.07
C GLU A 587 6.60 -30.55 -1.23
N LEU A 588 5.73 -29.61 -1.61
CA LEU A 588 5.49 -28.40 -0.81
C LEU A 588 4.85 -28.72 0.54
N ALA A 589 3.87 -29.63 0.57
CA ALA A 589 3.15 -30.04 1.78
C ALA A 589 4.03 -30.85 2.74
N LYS A 590 5.09 -31.50 2.25
CA LYS A 590 5.99 -32.28 3.10
C LYS A 590 6.68 -31.37 4.12
N GLY A 591 6.34 -31.56 5.40
CA GLY A 591 6.88 -30.77 6.50
C GLY A 591 6.49 -29.30 6.47
N SER A 592 5.41 -28.93 5.75
CA SER A 592 4.92 -27.55 5.79
C SER A 592 4.43 -27.20 7.19
N LYS A 593 4.84 -26.04 7.70
CA LYS A 593 4.41 -25.53 9.00
C LYS A 593 3.24 -24.55 8.85
N PRO A 594 2.30 -24.52 9.81
CA PRO A 594 1.25 -23.52 9.84
C PRO A 594 1.81 -22.13 10.16
N GLY A 595 1.00 -21.10 9.92
CA GLY A 595 1.31 -19.71 10.24
C GLY A 595 0.59 -19.25 11.51
N LEU A 596 1.29 -18.45 12.33
CA LEU A 596 0.76 -17.83 13.53
C LEU A 596 1.26 -16.40 13.64
N THR A 597 0.34 -15.43 13.69
CA THR A 597 0.64 -14.04 14.05
C THR A 597 0.13 -13.76 15.45
N VAL A 598 0.95 -13.14 16.30
CA VAL A 598 0.53 -12.68 17.62
C VAL A 598 0.80 -11.19 17.74
N GLY A 599 -0.24 -10.42 18.05
CA GLY A 599 -0.13 -9.01 18.43
C GLY A 599 -0.03 -8.85 19.94
N ARG A 600 0.80 -7.90 20.40
CA ARG A 600 0.97 -7.46 21.79
C ARG A 600 0.99 -5.94 21.86
N VAL A 601 0.45 -5.40 22.95
CA VAL A 601 0.66 -4.00 23.33
C VAL A 601 1.80 -3.96 24.35
N GLU A 602 2.88 -3.25 24.03
CA GLU A 602 4.10 -3.14 24.84
C GLU A 602 4.33 -1.66 25.19
N GLY A 603 3.73 -1.20 26.29
CA GLY A 603 3.70 0.24 26.60
C GLY A 603 2.88 1.00 25.56
N ASP A 604 3.47 2.00 24.91
CA ASP A 604 2.84 2.77 23.82
C ASP A 604 3.02 2.11 22.43
N ASP A 605 3.70 0.96 22.36
CA ASP A 605 4.01 0.27 21.11
C ASP A 605 3.04 -0.87 20.82
N LEU A 606 2.75 -1.08 19.53
CA LEU A 606 2.03 -2.25 19.06
C LEU A 606 3.00 -3.20 18.34
N ALA A 607 3.24 -4.37 18.91
CA ALA A 607 4.20 -5.36 18.42
C ALA A 607 3.48 -6.59 17.86
N TYR A 608 3.79 -6.96 16.64
CA TYR A 608 3.34 -8.18 15.98
C TYR A 608 4.53 -9.10 15.74
N THR A 609 4.34 -10.40 15.98
CA THR A 609 5.27 -11.43 15.57
C THR A 609 4.53 -12.48 14.77
N PHE A 610 4.89 -12.63 13.50
CA PHE A 610 4.47 -13.75 12.66
C PHE A 610 5.53 -14.85 12.71
N ARG A 611 5.10 -16.11 12.80
CA ARG A 611 5.91 -17.31 12.64
C ARG A 611 5.23 -18.23 11.64
N GLY A 612 5.97 -18.78 10.70
CA GLY A 612 5.43 -19.71 9.70
C GLY A 612 6.50 -20.56 9.03
N ASP A 613 6.12 -21.23 7.94
CA ASP A 613 7.05 -22.04 7.14
C ASP A 613 8.23 -21.20 6.61
N GLY A 614 9.44 -21.78 6.65
CA GLY A 614 10.64 -21.13 6.12
C GLY A 614 10.69 -21.02 4.59
N SER A 615 9.81 -21.69 3.86
CA SER A 615 9.71 -21.58 2.39
C SER A 615 8.82 -20.43 1.97
N MET A 616 9.38 -19.50 1.19
CA MET A 616 8.61 -18.43 0.55
C MET A 616 7.57 -18.98 -0.43
N SER A 617 7.88 -20.09 -1.11
CA SER A 617 6.95 -20.76 -2.01
C SER A 617 5.72 -21.26 -1.27
N VAL A 618 5.91 -21.89 -0.11
CA VAL A 618 4.81 -22.36 0.75
C VAL A 618 3.96 -21.17 1.24
N GLN A 619 4.60 -20.05 1.60
CA GLN A 619 3.89 -18.83 1.99
C GLN A 619 3.12 -18.21 0.81
N LEU A 620 3.69 -18.17 -0.38
CA LEU A 620 3.04 -17.64 -1.59
C LEU A 620 1.81 -18.46 -1.97
N VAL A 621 1.88 -19.79 -1.88
CA VAL A 621 0.69 -20.64 -2.08
C VAL A 621 -0.36 -20.34 -1.03
N SER A 622 0.04 -20.14 0.23
CA SER A 622 -0.88 -19.79 1.31
C SER A 622 -1.59 -18.45 1.00
N ALA A 623 -0.84 -17.44 0.57
CA ALA A 623 -1.40 -16.16 0.12
C ALA A 623 -2.35 -16.33 -1.09
N CYS A 624 -2.00 -17.18 -2.05
CA CYS A 624 -2.88 -17.49 -3.17
C CYS A 624 -4.18 -18.16 -2.72
N ALA A 625 -4.13 -19.06 -1.74
CA ALA A 625 -5.31 -19.68 -1.15
C ALA A 625 -6.21 -18.65 -0.45
N TYR A 626 -5.62 -17.61 0.14
CA TYR A 626 -6.39 -16.51 0.71
C TYR A 626 -7.07 -15.65 -0.33
N LEU A 627 -6.38 -15.34 -1.43
CA LEU A 627 -6.94 -14.59 -2.54
C LEU A 627 -8.05 -15.36 -3.27
N SER A 628 -7.90 -16.68 -3.44
CA SER A 628 -8.91 -17.53 -4.09
C SER A 628 -10.04 -17.94 -3.14
N GLY A 629 -9.70 -18.17 -1.88
CA GLY A 629 -10.61 -18.63 -0.83
C GLY A 629 -11.27 -17.49 -0.05
N GLY A 630 -11.04 -16.23 -0.42
CA GLY A 630 -11.80 -15.07 0.01
C GLY A 630 -11.80 -14.80 1.51
N SER A 631 -10.69 -14.89 2.25
CA SER A 631 -10.63 -14.25 3.58
C SER A 631 -10.59 -12.71 3.48
N ALA A 632 -11.43 -12.14 2.61
CA ALA A 632 -11.59 -10.72 2.40
C ALA A 632 -11.81 -9.99 3.72
N MET A 633 -12.32 -10.63 4.78
CA MET A 633 -12.52 -10.00 6.09
C MET A 633 -11.23 -9.63 6.84
N SER A 634 -10.19 -10.47 6.86
CA SER A 634 -8.91 -10.10 7.51
C SER A 634 -8.17 -9.05 6.68
N SER A 635 -8.18 -9.22 5.35
CA SER A 635 -7.68 -8.23 4.41
C SER A 635 -8.48 -6.93 4.45
N ALA A 636 -9.79 -6.97 4.71
CA ALA A 636 -10.66 -5.78 4.81
C ALA A 636 -10.58 -5.11 6.17
N MET A 637 -10.18 -5.80 7.23
CA MET A 637 -9.82 -5.14 8.50
C MET A 637 -8.50 -4.38 8.33
N VAL A 638 -7.45 -5.03 7.80
CA VAL A 638 -6.17 -4.36 7.52
C VAL A 638 -6.32 -3.29 6.44
N ALA A 639 -7.00 -3.60 5.33
CA ALA A 639 -7.29 -2.63 4.30
C ALA A 639 -8.22 -1.55 4.82
N GLY A 640 -9.22 -1.84 5.65
CA GLY A 640 -10.12 -0.87 6.27
C GLY A 640 -9.39 0.16 7.13
N MET A 641 -8.39 -0.28 7.88
CA MET A 641 -7.46 0.60 8.60
C MET A 641 -6.57 1.42 7.65
N MET A 642 -6.26 0.89 6.46
CA MET A 642 -5.47 1.57 5.43
C MET A 642 -6.31 2.32 4.37
N LEU A 643 -7.64 2.16 4.36
CA LEU A 643 -8.53 2.61 3.29
C LEU A 643 -8.46 4.14 3.15
N PRO A 644 -8.49 4.95 4.23
CA PRO A 644 -8.33 6.39 4.11
C PRO A 644 -7.01 6.80 3.44
N ALA A 645 -5.91 6.07 3.70
CA ALA A 645 -4.61 6.33 3.08
C ALA A 645 -4.56 5.87 1.61
N LEU A 646 -5.16 4.71 1.29
CA LEU A 646 -5.24 4.18 -0.07
C LEU A 646 -6.17 5.03 -0.96
N THR A 647 -7.29 5.50 -0.44
CA THR A 647 -8.21 6.40 -1.16
C THR A 647 -7.50 7.72 -1.49
N LYS A 648 -6.81 8.34 -0.52
CA LYS A 648 -5.99 9.54 -0.76
C LYS A 648 -4.88 9.30 -1.78
N ALA A 649 -4.22 8.14 -1.74
CA ALA A 649 -3.21 7.78 -2.73
C ALA A 649 -3.79 7.58 -4.13
N GLN A 650 -4.99 6.99 -4.25
CA GLN A 650 -5.71 6.85 -5.52
C GLN A 650 -6.16 8.19 -6.08
N GLU A 651 -6.65 9.09 -5.23
CA GLU A 651 -7.01 10.47 -5.60
C GLU A 651 -5.80 11.23 -6.14
N ALA A 652 -4.68 11.24 -5.41
CA ALA A 652 -3.44 11.86 -5.85
C ALA A 652 -2.91 11.27 -7.17
N ALA A 653 -3.03 9.95 -7.37
CA ALA A 653 -2.66 9.30 -8.63
C ALA A 653 -3.58 9.68 -9.80
N ARG A 654 -4.89 9.82 -9.56
CA ARG A 654 -5.85 10.29 -10.57
C ARG A 654 -5.57 11.74 -10.95
N GLU A 655 -5.32 12.62 -9.98
CA GLU A 655 -4.93 14.01 -10.23
C GLU A 655 -3.64 14.11 -11.04
N ALA A 656 -2.61 13.34 -10.69
CA ALA A 656 -1.36 13.28 -11.44
C ALA A 656 -1.56 12.81 -12.89
N ARG A 657 -2.47 11.84 -13.11
CA ARG A 657 -2.82 11.38 -14.45
C ARG A 657 -3.57 12.45 -15.26
N MET A 658 -4.56 13.12 -14.66
CA MET A 658 -5.29 14.21 -15.30
C MET A 658 -4.33 15.35 -15.69
N MET A 659 -3.42 15.76 -14.81
CA MET A 659 -2.40 16.77 -15.11
C MET A 659 -1.46 16.34 -16.27
N SER A 660 -1.12 15.05 -16.37
CA SER A 660 -0.32 14.52 -17.48
C SER A 660 -1.10 14.53 -18.80
N GLU A 661 -2.39 14.19 -18.77
CA GLU A 661 -3.28 14.21 -19.94
C GLU A 661 -3.52 15.65 -20.43
N GLU A 662 -3.72 16.61 -19.54
CA GLU A 662 -3.78 18.04 -19.88
C GLU A 662 -2.48 18.56 -20.51
N ARG A 663 -1.31 18.19 -19.95
CA ARG A 663 -0.01 18.54 -20.54
C ARG A 663 0.16 17.95 -21.93
N ARG A 664 -0.30 16.72 -22.16
CA ARG A 664 -0.31 16.08 -23.49
C ARG A 664 -1.25 16.79 -24.45
N PHE A 665 -2.44 17.18 -24.00
CA PHE A 665 -3.39 17.92 -24.81
C PHE A 665 -2.83 19.30 -25.18
N GLY A 666 -2.29 20.05 -24.22
CA GLY A 666 -1.65 21.34 -24.46
C GLY A 666 -0.41 21.25 -25.36
N ALA A 667 0.35 20.15 -25.30
CA ALA A 667 1.45 19.90 -26.23
C ALA A 667 0.94 19.63 -27.67
N ARG A 668 -0.13 18.84 -27.83
CA ARG A 668 -0.77 18.59 -29.13
C ARG A 668 -1.36 19.86 -29.73
N GLU A 669 -2.02 20.69 -28.94
CA GLU A 669 -2.52 21.99 -29.40
C GLU A 669 -1.40 22.92 -29.86
N ARG A 670 -0.27 22.98 -29.14
CA ARG A 670 0.88 23.78 -29.57
C ARG A 670 1.46 23.29 -30.89
N VAL A 671 1.58 21.98 -31.08
CA VAL A 671 2.03 21.40 -32.36
C VAL A 671 1.03 21.70 -33.48
N ARG A 672 -0.28 21.63 -33.20
CA ARG A 672 -1.31 21.97 -34.18
C ARG A 672 -1.29 23.46 -34.55
N ARG A 673 -1.12 24.36 -33.58
CA ARG A 673 -1.00 25.81 -33.81
C ARG A 673 0.25 26.17 -34.60
N VAL A 674 1.38 25.54 -34.33
CA VAL A 674 2.60 25.72 -35.14
C VAL A 674 2.34 25.25 -36.57
N ARG A 675 1.72 24.08 -36.74
CA ARG A 675 1.42 23.51 -38.05
C ARG A 675 0.36 24.29 -38.85
N GLN A 676 -0.59 24.94 -38.18
CA GLN A 676 -1.58 25.82 -38.83
C GLN A 676 -1.04 27.23 -39.07
N GLY A 677 -0.10 27.72 -38.26
CA GLY A 677 0.54 29.02 -38.46
C GLY A 677 1.57 29.06 -39.59
N ASP A 678 2.09 27.89 -40.00
CA ASP A 678 3.02 27.79 -41.13
C ASP A 678 2.32 27.80 -42.52
N ASP A 679 0.99 27.63 -42.57
CA ASP A 679 0.21 27.61 -43.82
C ASP A 679 -0.39 28.99 -44.21
N GLU A 680 -0.32 30.02 -43.35
CA GLU A 680 -0.94 31.35 -43.62
C GLU A 680 0.01 32.40 -44.23
N THR A 681 1.23 32.04 -44.67
CA THR A 681 2.20 33.01 -45.21
C THR A 681 2.61 32.86 -46.68
N ASP A 682 1.99 31.98 -47.47
CA ASP A 682 2.44 31.72 -48.86
C ASP A 682 1.43 32.00 -49.98
N ASP A 683 0.44 32.87 -49.74
CA ASP A 683 -0.47 33.35 -50.80
C ASP A 683 -0.39 34.87 -50.95
N GLY A 684 0.55 35.33 -51.76
CA GLY A 684 0.53 36.74 -52.20
C GLY A 684 1.78 37.23 -52.92
N MET A 685 1.94 36.86 -54.19
CA MET A 685 2.55 37.60 -55.32
C MET A 685 2.95 36.56 -56.40
N GLY A 686 2.52 36.57 -57.65
CA GLY A 686 1.92 37.59 -58.50
C GLY A 686 2.55 37.49 -59.90
N ALA A 687 1.72 37.23 -60.92
CA ALA A 687 1.87 37.54 -62.36
C ALA A 687 2.94 36.84 -63.22
N GLY A 688 2.51 36.45 -64.43
CA GLY A 688 3.40 36.31 -65.60
C GLY A 688 2.94 35.28 -66.62
N ASP A 689 2.16 35.73 -67.60
CA ASP A 689 1.78 35.04 -68.84
C ASP A 689 3.00 34.48 -69.60
N ASP A 690 2.89 33.32 -70.27
CA ASP A 690 3.25 33.21 -71.70
C ASP A 690 2.74 31.91 -72.34
N GLU A 691 2.38 32.05 -73.62
CA GLU A 691 1.82 31.07 -74.53
C GLU A 691 2.82 30.00 -75.00
N GLY A 692 2.32 28.84 -75.46
CA GLY A 692 3.00 28.11 -76.53
C GLY A 692 3.05 26.57 -76.46
N LYS A 693 2.12 25.96 -77.22
CA LYS A 693 2.35 24.88 -78.20
C LYS A 693 2.69 23.43 -77.78
N GLU A 694 1.73 22.59 -78.20
CA GLU A 694 1.85 21.42 -79.11
C GLU A 694 2.66 20.18 -78.72
N GLU A 695 1.92 19.06 -78.78
CA GLU A 695 2.33 17.68 -79.14
C GLU A 695 3.18 16.95 -78.06
N ASP A 696 3.00 15.67 -77.74
CA ASP A 696 2.45 14.57 -78.51
C ASP A 696 2.17 13.37 -77.58
N GLU A 697 1.29 12.49 -78.04
CA GLU A 697 1.20 11.03 -77.84
C GLU A 697 1.59 10.34 -76.50
N GLY A 698 0.73 9.39 -76.09
CA GLY A 698 1.24 8.13 -75.53
C GLY A 698 0.37 7.44 -74.49
N ASP A 699 -0.41 6.47 -74.96
CA ASP A 699 -1.20 5.50 -74.21
C ASP A 699 -0.48 4.80 -73.04
N GLY A 700 -1.25 4.38 -72.03
CA GLY A 700 -0.77 3.47 -71.00
C GLY A 700 -1.81 3.10 -69.94
N GLU A 701 -2.63 2.09 -70.26
CA GLU A 701 -3.51 1.36 -69.34
C GLU A 701 -2.82 0.88 -68.05
N GLY A 702 -3.60 0.71 -66.97
CA GLY A 702 -3.28 -0.27 -65.94
C GLY A 702 -3.81 0.06 -64.55
N GLY A 703 -4.99 -0.45 -64.22
CA GLY A 703 -5.54 -0.39 -62.87
C GLY A 703 -4.88 -1.36 -61.89
N ARG A 704 -4.91 -0.98 -60.60
CA ARG A 704 -5.32 -1.81 -59.47
C ARG A 704 -5.54 -0.96 -58.23
#